data_AF-A0A0B7GTN2-F1
#
_entry.id   AF-A0A0B7GTN2-F1
#
_cell.length_a   1.000
_cell.length_b   1.000
_cell.length_c   1.000
_cell.angle_alpha   90.00
_cell.angle_beta   90.00
_cell.angle_gamma   90.00
#
_symmetry.space_group_name_H-M   'P 1'
#
loop_
_entity.id
_entity.type
_entity.pdbx_description
1 polymer ?
#
loop_
_entity_poly.entity_id
_entity_poly.type
_entity_poly.pdbx_seq_one_letter_code
_entity_poly.pdbx_strand_id
1 'polypeptide(L)'
;MKKIFGMQTLILIAAASVLFFCGCKKVHDKTTVSIMVKGDANVTSQETTITAVKNDKWVIVKTKLPTLTFEENYELDSWHLTDANGAVLKDNDTFATDTVIFAVSKRSQITVTIAGDANVILPANKTVTIDKGEKWATVKTKLPTLGFKENYELDKWVLSGSSDAIVDSYAFNGEEILYAVSKAKGTPPPPAPDKITIAVKGDPNVTALTKTSIEADKGEKWATVKTKLPTLGFQENYELDKWVLSGSSDAIAASYAFNGEEILYAVSKAKGTPPPPAPDKITIAVKGDPNVTALTKTSIEADKDEKWATVKTKLPTLTFKDNYELDKWVLSGSSDAIADSYAFNGGETIFAVAKRSQVTVTIAGNANVNLPANKTVMVDKGSTWSELKEKTEIKDVQFADYYELKAWHLTDANGKKLEEYTEPFIADTIVYAVAQSKFTTDGNGTITGYRGEPPVSLVFPKEIDGKLVTKIGKDAFSGRENITKIDFTNCQNLIEIGENAFKDCIRITGVLILPQQLETIGEKAFYNCQNITNIDFTSCQKLTDIEMSAFSDCIKIGKDIPESLVLPKQLKTIGKFAFSHCVWAKIRLPAGIKEIGSMAFGYRSKDKSLCLKVFIPRGYPDIEKMLAKASYPTGRIGYYAPSVAFCN
;
A
#
# COMPACT_ATOMS: atom_id res chain seq x y z
N MET A 1 35.22 -47.51 52.31
CA MET A 1 36.51 -47.58 51.59
C MET A 1 36.32 -47.00 50.20
N LYS A 2 37.16 -46.00 49.83
CA LYS A 2 37.62 -45.55 48.49
C LYS A 2 36.85 -46.11 47.25
N LYS A 3 36.46 -45.37 46.22
CA LYS A 3 36.88 -44.06 45.67
C LYS A 3 35.99 -43.72 44.44
N ILE A 4 35.70 -42.42 44.25
CA ILE A 4 35.68 -41.62 42.99
C ILE A 4 34.47 -41.82 42.02
N PHE A 5 33.50 -40.88 41.96
CA PHE A 5 33.43 -39.60 41.17
C PHE A 5 33.42 -39.82 39.64
N GLY A 6 32.52 -39.30 38.79
CA GLY A 6 31.38 -38.37 38.90
C GLY A 6 30.59 -38.39 37.56
N MET A 7 29.27 -38.13 37.57
CA MET A 7 28.61 -36.92 37.02
C MET A 7 28.79 -36.76 35.48
N GLN A 8 27.76 -36.72 34.63
CA GLN A 8 26.62 -35.77 34.63
C GLN A 8 25.39 -36.29 33.81
N THR A 9 24.23 -36.21 34.46
CA THR A 9 22.92 -35.63 34.05
C THR A 9 22.44 -35.60 32.57
N LEU A 10 21.29 -36.24 32.28
CA LEU A 10 19.99 -35.65 31.80
C LEU A 10 19.04 -36.83 31.38
N ILE A 11 18.09 -37.25 32.20
CA ILE A 11 16.67 -36.80 32.35
C ILE A 11 15.74 -37.14 31.16
N LEU A 12 14.88 -38.14 31.44
CA LEU A 12 13.50 -38.44 30.99
C LEU A 12 13.07 -38.19 29.54
N ILE A 13 12.61 -39.26 28.86
CA ILE A 13 11.21 -39.42 28.40
C ILE A 13 10.86 -40.92 28.38
N ALA A 14 9.85 -41.34 29.13
CA ALA A 14 9.16 -42.61 28.95
C ALA A 14 7.65 -42.46 29.20
N ALA A 15 6.89 -43.18 28.38
CA ALA A 15 5.49 -43.59 28.51
C ALA A 15 4.38 -42.57 28.18
N ALA A 16 3.71 -42.82 27.06
CA ALA A 16 2.25 -43.05 27.05
C ALA A 16 1.83 -43.77 25.76
N SER A 17 1.30 -44.98 25.91
CA SER A 17 0.62 -45.73 24.86
C SER A 17 -0.62 -46.38 25.49
N VAL A 18 -1.80 -45.74 25.38
CA VAL A 18 -3.12 -46.39 25.54
C VAL A 18 -4.17 -45.62 24.72
N LEU A 19 -4.57 -46.24 23.61
CA LEU A 19 -5.90 -46.35 22.97
C LEU A 19 -6.91 -45.18 23.01
N PHE A 20 -7.30 -44.71 21.81
CA PHE A 20 -8.72 -44.51 21.48
C PHE A 20 -8.98 -44.85 19.99
N PHE A 21 -9.81 -45.86 19.77
CA PHE A 21 -10.48 -46.16 18.50
C PHE A 21 -11.50 -45.05 18.20
N CYS A 22 -11.42 -44.38 17.04
CA CYS A 22 -12.60 -43.96 16.27
C CYS A 22 -12.20 -43.44 14.88
N GLY A 23 -12.73 -44.06 13.84
CA GLY A 23 -12.95 -43.41 12.54
C GLY A 23 -11.75 -43.34 11.58
N CYS A 24 -11.62 -44.38 10.74
CA CYS A 24 -11.10 -44.20 9.39
C CYS A 24 -11.91 -43.09 8.67
N LYS A 25 -11.39 -41.87 8.64
CA LYS A 25 -11.66 -40.95 7.53
C LYS A 25 -10.41 -40.97 6.65
N LYS A 26 -10.59 -41.47 5.43
CA LYS A 26 -9.68 -41.26 4.30
C LYS A 26 -9.07 -39.86 4.43
N VAL A 27 -7.75 -39.80 4.59
CA VAL A 27 -7.01 -38.58 4.25
C VAL A 27 -7.11 -38.50 2.73
N HIS A 28 -8.20 -37.91 2.26
CA HIS A 28 -8.23 -37.38 0.91
C HIS A 28 -7.08 -36.39 0.85
N ASP A 29 -6.15 -36.66 -0.05
CA ASP A 29 -5.21 -35.68 -0.55
C ASP A 29 -6.05 -34.47 -0.96
N LYS A 30 -6.11 -33.45 -0.10
CA LYS A 30 -6.99 -32.30 -0.30
C LYS A 30 -6.31 -31.46 -1.34
N THR A 31 -6.55 -31.78 -2.62
CA THR A 31 -6.17 -30.94 -3.75
C THR A 31 -6.65 -29.53 -3.43
N THR A 32 -5.78 -28.54 -3.49
CA THR A 32 -6.11 -27.14 -3.21
C THR A 32 -6.24 -26.34 -4.50
N VAL A 33 -7.00 -25.26 -4.46
CA VAL A 33 -7.12 -24.26 -5.53
C VAL A 33 -6.75 -22.88 -4.99
N SER A 34 -6.19 -22.05 -5.86
CA SER A 34 -5.81 -20.67 -5.54
C SER A 34 -6.96 -19.73 -5.89
N ILE A 35 -7.35 -18.88 -4.94
CA ILE A 35 -8.40 -17.88 -5.12
C ILE A 35 -7.80 -16.50 -4.98
N MET A 36 -7.71 -15.77 -6.10
CA MET A 36 -7.24 -14.39 -6.13
C MET A 36 -8.39 -13.44 -5.79
N VAL A 37 -8.17 -12.59 -4.79
CA VAL A 37 -9.12 -11.63 -4.26
C VAL A 37 -8.78 -10.25 -4.82
N LYS A 38 -9.71 -9.70 -5.60
CA LYS A 38 -9.66 -8.33 -6.15
C LYS A 38 -10.83 -7.50 -5.65
N GLY A 39 -10.82 -6.21 -5.91
CA GLY A 39 -11.94 -5.31 -5.62
C GLY A 39 -12.05 -4.19 -6.64
N ASP A 40 -13.18 -3.48 -6.62
CA ASP A 40 -13.37 -2.27 -7.43
C ASP A 40 -12.52 -1.08 -6.94
N ALA A 41 -12.68 0.06 -7.60
CA ALA A 41 -11.90 1.27 -7.34
C ALA A 41 -12.07 1.83 -5.91
N ASN A 42 -13.09 1.42 -5.15
CA ASN A 42 -13.30 1.86 -3.78
C ASN A 42 -12.79 0.85 -2.74
N VAL A 43 -12.22 -0.29 -3.17
CA VAL A 43 -11.57 -1.26 -2.28
C VAL A 43 -10.09 -0.89 -2.17
N THR A 44 -9.66 -0.48 -0.98
CA THR A 44 -8.29 0.03 -0.73
C THR A 44 -7.31 -1.06 -0.30
N SER A 45 -7.81 -2.27 -0.04
CA SER A 45 -6.97 -3.43 0.30
C SER A 45 -6.13 -3.90 -0.89
N GLN A 46 -4.90 -4.34 -0.62
CA GLN A 46 -4.03 -4.92 -1.65
C GLN A 46 -4.58 -6.25 -2.17
N GLU A 47 -4.42 -6.50 -3.48
CA GLU A 47 -4.75 -7.79 -4.09
C GLU A 47 -4.00 -8.93 -3.37
N THR A 48 -4.72 -10.00 -3.05
CA THR A 48 -4.15 -11.12 -2.29
C THR A 48 -4.70 -12.43 -2.80
N THR A 49 -3.98 -13.52 -2.58
CA THR A 49 -4.38 -14.87 -2.99
C THR A 49 -4.49 -15.75 -1.76
N ILE A 50 -5.63 -16.42 -1.61
CA ILE A 50 -5.87 -17.41 -0.55
C ILE A 50 -5.93 -18.83 -1.14
N THR A 51 -5.67 -19.82 -0.31
CA THR A 51 -5.78 -21.24 -0.69
C THR A 51 -7.09 -21.83 -0.15
N ALA A 52 -7.87 -22.45 -1.03
CA ALA A 52 -9.08 -23.20 -0.67
C ALA A 52 -8.92 -24.68 -1.02
N VAL A 53 -9.69 -25.57 -0.38
CA VAL A 53 -9.73 -26.98 -0.80
C VAL A 53 -10.56 -27.06 -2.07
N LYS A 54 -10.13 -27.86 -3.05
CA LYS A 54 -10.85 -28.08 -4.30
C LYS A 54 -12.29 -28.53 -4.02
N ASN A 55 -13.23 -27.88 -4.68
CA ASN A 55 -14.68 -28.02 -4.51
C ASN A 55 -15.21 -27.51 -3.15
N ASP A 56 -14.43 -26.77 -2.35
CA ASP A 56 -14.98 -26.02 -1.22
C ASP A 56 -16.10 -25.09 -1.73
N LYS A 57 -17.17 -25.03 -0.95
CA LYS A 57 -18.27 -24.09 -1.19
C LYS A 57 -17.87 -22.67 -0.79
N TRP A 58 -18.45 -21.68 -1.45
CA TRP A 58 -18.23 -20.26 -1.15
C TRP A 58 -18.47 -19.91 0.32
N VAL A 59 -19.47 -20.52 0.95
CA VAL A 59 -19.73 -20.31 2.39
C VAL A 59 -18.53 -20.67 3.29
N ILE A 60 -17.68 -21.60 2.86
CA ILE A 60 -16.45 -22.01 3.57
C ILE A 60 -15.26 -21.15 3.12
N VAL A 61 -15.19 -20.82 1.83
CA VAL A 61 -14.10 -19.99 1.29
C VAL A 61 -14.15 -18.58 1.87
N LYS A 62 -15.34 -17.98 1.95
CA LYS A 62 -15.52 -16.60 2.41
C LYS A 62 -15.06 -16.35 3.84
N THR A 63 -15.03 -17.38 4.69
CA THR A 63 -14.55 -17.26 6.08
C THR A 63 -13.02 -17.21 6.19
N LYS A 64 -12.31 -17.49 5.10
CA LYS A 64 -10.83 -17.48 5.03
C LYS A 64 -10.30 -16.21 4.37
N LEU A 65 -11.18 -15.31 3.96
CA LEU A 65 -10.80 -14.08 3.27
C LEU A 65 -10.14 -13.09 4.23
N PRO A 66 -9.23 -12.26 3.73
CA PRO A 66 -8.73 -11.11 4.48
C PRO A 66 -9.88 -10.16 4.82
N THR A 67 -9.71 -9.38 5.89
CA THR A 67 -10.55 -8.21 6.13
C THR A 67 -10.29 -7.18 5.05
N LEU A 68 -11.33 -6.78 4.31
CA LEU A 68 -11.23 -5.71 3.32
C LEU A 68 -11.36 -4.33 3.98
N THR A 69 -10.68 -3.36 3.39
CA THR A 69 -10.76 -1.93 3.67
C THR A 69 -11.30 -1.22 2.44
N PHE A 70 -12.09 -0.17 2.67
CA PHE A 70 -12.79 0.58 1.64
C PHE A 70 -12.47 2.07 1.76
N GLU A 71 -12.67 2.82 0.67
CA GLU A 71 -12.71 4.28 0.67
C GLU A 71 -13.79 4.81 1.63
N GLU A 72 -13.64 6.05 2.09
CA GLU A 72 -14.55 6.64 3.08
C GLU A 72 -16.02 6.57 2.62
N ASN A 73 -16.89 6.05 3.49
CA ASN A 73 -18.33 5.84 3.24
C ASN A 73 -18.69 4.71 2.25
N TYR A 74 -17.76 3.80 1.95
CA TYR A 74 -18.04 2.58 1.20
C TYR A 74 -17.92 1.31 2.07
N GLU A 75 -18.68 0.29 1.71
CA GLU A 75 -18.63 -1.04 2.31
C GLU A 75 -18.79 -2.12 1.25
N LEU A 76 -18.55 -3.37 1.64
CA LEU A 76 -18.77 -4.52 0.78
C LEU A 76 -20.26 -4.64 0.42
N ASP A 77 -20.57 -4.63 -0.87
CA ASP A 77 -21.90 -4.97 -1.35
C ASP A 77 -22.03 -6.47 -1.59
N SER A 78 -21.20 -6.99 -2.49
CA SER A 78 -21.32 -8.34 -3.00
C SER A 78 -19.98 -8.86 -3.51
N TRP A 79 -19.87 -10.19 -3.61
CA TRP A 79 -18.73 -10.88 -4.19
C TRP A 79 -19.12 -11.45 -5.55
N HIS A 80 -18.26 -11.27 -6.53
CA HIS A 80 -18.47 -11.69 -7.91
C HIS A 80 -17.34 -12.61 -8.36
N LEU A 81 -17.60 -13.43 -9.37
CA LEU A 81 -16.56 -14.15 -10.09
C LEU A 81 -15.88 -13.20 -11.09
N THR A 82 -14.57 -13.39 -11.30
CA THR A 82 -13.73 -12.69 -12.30
C THR A 82 -13.57 -11.18 -12.12
N ASP A 83 -14.64 -10.40 -12.19
CA ASP A 83 -14.64 -8.94 -12.16
C ASP A 83 -15.97 -8.36 -11.61
N ALA A 84 -16.11 -7.03 -11.62
CA ALA A 84 -17.29 -6.33 -11.09
C ALA A 84 -18.62 -6.66 -11.79
N ASN A 85 -18.58 -7.18 -13.02
CA ASN A 85 -19.76 -7.54 -13.82
C ASN A 85 -19.99 -9.05 -13.88
N GLY A 86 -19.14 -9.84 -13.21
CA GLY A 86 -19.25 -11.28 -13.22
C GLY A 86 -20.43 -11.81 -12.41
N ALA A 87 -20.53 -13.13 -12.31
CA ALA A 87 -21.65 -13.74 -11.59
C ALA A 87 -21.49 -13.54 -10.08
N VAL A 88 -22.54 -13.03 -9.42
CA VAL A 88 -22.61 -12.90 -7.96
C VAL A 88 -22.46 -14.28 -7.31
N LEU A 89 -21.49 -14.40 -6.41
CA LEU A 89 -21.20 -15.61 -5.67
C LEU A 89 -22.28 -15.89 -4.63
N LYS A 90 -22.79 -17.12 -4.66
CA LYS A 90 -23.78 -17.67 -3.74
C LYS A 90 -23.12 -18.73 -2.87
N ASP A 91 -23.65 -18.92 -1.67
CA ASP A 91 -23.05 -19.79 -0.64
C ASP A 91 -22.82 -21.25 -1.09
N ASN A 92 -23.55 -21.73 -2.10
CA ASN A 92 -23.41 -23.08 -2.66
C ASN A 92 -22.43 -23.20 -3.83
N ASP A 93 -21.89 -22.09 -4.35
CA ASP A 93 -20.95 -22.12 -5.47
C ASP A 93 -19.64 -22.79 -5.05
N THR A 94 -19.06 -23.60 -5.93
CA THR A 94 -17.88 -24.42 -5.62
C THR A 94 -16.68 -24.06 -6.47
N PHE A 95 -15.49 -24.06 -5.88
CA PHE A 95 -14.25 -23.70 -6.56
C PHE A 95 -13.46 -24.94 -6.96
N ALA A 96 -13.61 -25.39 -8.20
CA ALA A 96 -12.95 -26.60 -8.72
C ALA A 96 -11.55 -26.31 -9.32
N THR A 97 -11.30 -25.06 -9.69
CA THR A 97 -10.06 -24.58 -10.32
C THR A 97 -9.65 -23.24 -9.72
N ASP A 98 -8.43 -22.81 -10.01
CA ASP A 98 -7.96 -21.48 -9.65
C ASP A 98 -8.89 -20.41 -10.24
N THR A 99 -9.28 -19.44 -9.41
CA THR A 99 -10.39 -18.53 -9.70
C THR A 99 -10.09 -17.14 -9.17
N VAL A 100 -10.53 -16.10 -9.88
CA VAL A 100 -10.56 -14.74 -9.36
C VAL A 100 -11.93 -14.48 -8.76
N ILE A 101 -11.97 -13.95 -7.55
CA ILE A 101 -13.17 -13.38 -6.93
C ILE A 101 -12.98 -11.88 -6.78
N PHE A 102 -14.06 -11.14 -6.91
CA PHE A 102 -14.03 -9.69 -7.02
C PHE A 102 -15.04 -9.08 -6.04
N ALA A 103 -14.55 -8.25 -5.13
CA ALA A 103 -15.37 -7.49 -4.20
C ALA A 103 -15.95 -6.26 -4.90
N VAL A 104 -17.28 -6.18 -4.94
CA VAL A 104 -18.00 -4.99 -5.38
C VAL A 104 -18.42 -4.20 -4.15
N SER A 105 -18.16 -2.90 -4.16
CA SER A 105 -18.48 -1.96 -3.09
C SER A 105 -19.82 -1.26 -3.34
N LYS A 106 -20.44 -0.80 -2.25
CA LYS A 106 -21.54 0.16 -2.27
C LYS A 106 -21.28 1.26 -1.26
N ARG A 107 -22.01 2.37 -1.37
CA ARG A 107 -22.05 3.36 -0.30
C ARG A 107 -22.63 2.72 0.97
N SER A 108 -21.96 2.92 2.09
CA SER A 108 -22.46 2.54 3.41
C SER A 108 -23.78 3.24 3.66
N GLN A 109 -24.76 2.48 4.13
CA GLN A 109 -26.07 3.03 4.45
C GLN A 109 -26.21 3.25 5.96
N ILE A 110 -26.89 4.33 6.33
CA ILE A 110 -27.26 4.63 7.71
C ILE A 110 -28.78 4.76 7.81
N THR A 111 -29.29 4.49 9.01
CA THR A 111 -30.72 4.63 9.28
C THR A 111 -30.98 5.92 10.03
N VAL A 112 -31.88 6.73 9.48
CA VAL A 112 -32.38 7.92 10.15
C VAL A 112 -33.78 7.64 10.65
N THR A 113 -34.02 7.92 11.93
CA THR A 113 -35.32 7.70 12.56
C THR A 113 -36.13 8.99 12.57
N ILE A 114 -37.42 8.88 12.27
CA ILE A 114 -38.36 9.99 12.22
C ILE A 114 -39.18 10.00 13.51
N ALA A 115 -39.09 11.11 14.21
CA ALA A 115 -39.91 11.46 15.34
C ALA A 115 -40.64 12.78 15.04
N GLY A 116 -41.56 13.14 15.92
CA GLY A 116 -42.25 14.42 15.86
C GLY A 116 -42.99 14.70 17.15
N ASP A 117 -43.47 15.93 17.27
CA ASP A 117 -44.25 16.33 18.44
C ASP A 117 -45.64 15.67 18.49
N ALA A 118 -46.39 15.99 19.55
CA ALA A 118 -47.69 15.39 19.84
C ALA A 118 -48.76 15.61 18.76
N ASN A 119 -48.54 16.51 17.78
CA ASN A 119 -49.47 16.79 16.69
C ASN A 119 -49.06 16.15 15.36
N VAL A 120 -47.86 15.58 15.29
CA VAL A 120 -47.38 14.81 14.13
C VAL A 120 -47.93 13.38 14.20
N ILE A 121 -48.60 12.96 13.13
CA ILE A 121 -49.04 11.57 12.95
C ILE A 121 -47.98 10.86 12.12
N LEU A 122 -47.15 10.08 12.81
CA LEU A 122 -46.05 9.36 12.18
C LEU A 122 -46.56 8.23 11.27
N PRO A 123 -45.92 8.01 10.11
CA PRO A 123 -46.22 6.89 9.23
C PRO A 123 -45.86 5.55 9.89
N ALA A 124 -46.40 4.47 9.34
CA ALA A 124 -46.13 3.11 9.83
C ALA A 124 -44.64 2.75 9.79
N ASN A 125 -43.93 3.18 8.73
CA ASN A 125 -42.48 3.11 8.68
C ASN A 125 -41.87 4.44 9.13
N LYS A 126 -41.15 4.41 10.26
CA LYS A 126 -40.55 5.59 10.90
C LYS A 126 -39.05 5.71 10.61
N THR A 127 -38.51 4.89 9.74
CA THR A 127 -37.08 4.92 9.41
C THR A 127 -36.88 5.12 7.93
N VAL A 128 -35.82 5.85 7.59
CA VAL A 128 -35.37 6.05 6.22
C VAL A 128 -33.91 5.68 6.16
N THR A 129 -33.59 4.79 5.23
CA THR A 129 -32.21 4.41 4.93
C THR A 129 -31.65 5.37 3.90
N ILE A 130 -30.50 5.97 4.21
CA ILE A 130 -29.80 6.94 3.37
C ILE A 130 -28.33 6.58 3.23
N ASP A 131 -27.65 7.15 2.25
CA ASP A 131 -26.21 6.95 2.11
C ASP A 131 -25.47 7.77 3.19
N LYS A 132 -24.43 7.19 3.78
CA LYS A 132 -23.56 7.90 4.73
C LYS A 132 -22.87 9.08 4.01
N GLY A 133 -22.91 10.25 4.64
CA GLY A 133 -22.46 11.53 4.09
C GLY A 133 -23.49 12.24 3.21
N GLU A 134 -24.69 11.70 3.03
CA GLU A 134 -25.75 12.34 2.26
C GLU A 134 -26.21 13.65 2.92
N LYS A 135 -26.45 14.69 2.10
CA LYS A 135 -26.81 16.03 2.59
C LYS A 135 -28.31 16.17 2.85
N TRP A 136 -28.68 17.00 3.83
CA TRP A 136 -30.07 17.30 4.17
C TRP A 136 -30.92 17.74 2.98
N ALA A 137 -30.35 18.52 2.05
CA ALA A 137 -31.01 18.91 0.81
C ALA A 137 -31.59 17.72 0.02
N THR A 138 -30.90 16.57 0.05
CA THR A 138 -31.32 15.34 -0.63
C THR A 138 -32.17 14.47 0.29
N VAL A 139 -31.76 14.29 1.56
CA VAL A 139 -32.47 13.45 2.55
C VAL A 139 -33.92 13.88 2.73
N LYS A 140 -34.20 15.19 2.80
CA LYS A 140 -35.56 15.71 2.97
C LYS A 140 -36.53 15.30 1.86
N THR A 141 -36.02 14.97 0.67
CA THR A 141 -36.84 14.51 -0.47
C THR A 141 -37.23 13.03 -0.38
N LYS A 142 -36.52 12.25 0.45
CA LYS A 142 -36.75 10.81 0.66
C LYS A 142 -37.67 10.53 1.87
N LEU A 143 -38.02 11.57 2.64
CA LEU A 143 -38.84 11.42 3.84
C LEU A 143 -40.28 11.03 3.48
N PRO A 144 -40.90 10.12 4.24
CA PRO A 144 -42.29 9.79 4.07
C PRO A 144 -43.18 11.01 4.35
N THR A 145 -44.31 11.07 3.66
CA THR A 145 -45.33 12.08 3.94
C THR A 145 -45.84 11.91 5.37
N LEU A 146 -45.74 12.96 6.18
CA LEU A 146 -46.28 12.98 7.53
C LEU A 146 -47.77 13.32 7.52
N GLY A 147 -48.52 12.67 8.42
CA GLY A 147 -49.85 13.14 8.79
C GLY A 147 -49.78 14.16 9.92
N PHE A 148 -50.83 14.96 10.07
CA PHE A 148 -50.96 15.94 11.16
C PHE A 148 -52.37 15.89 11.73
N LYS A 149 -52.51 16.17 13.03
CA LYS A 149 -53.84 16.39 13.64
C LYS A 149 -54.55 17.55 12.94
N GLU A 150 -55.88 17.57 13.04
CA GLU A 150 -56.72 18.62 12.44
C GLU A 150 -56.22 20.01 12.84
N ASN A 151 -56.12 20.92 11.86
CA ASN A 151 -55.54 22.27 12.00
C ASN A 151 -54.03 22.33 12.31
N TYR A 152 -53.21 21.31 12.02
CA TYR A 152 -51.74 21.39 12.10
C TYR A 152 -51.05 21.04 10.76
N GLU A 153 -49.85 21.58 10.55
CA GLU A 153 -48.95 21.31 9.42
C GLU A 153 -47.48 21.32 9.86
N LEU A 154 -46.56 20.93 8.97
CA LEU A 154 -45.12 20.94 9.23
C LEU A 154 -44.61 22.39 9.34
N ASP A 155 -43.85 22.69 10.41
CA ASP A 155 -43.09 23.93 10.53
C ASP A 155 -41.66 23.76 10.03
N LYS A 156 -40.90 22.89 10.71
CA LYS A 156 -39.49 22.63 10.41
C LYS A 156 -39.06 21.24 10.86
N TRP A 157 -37.91 20.81 10.32
CA TRP A 157 -37.18 19.64 10.78
C TRP A 157 -35.99 20.08 11.61
N VAL A 158 -35.79 19.42 12.76
CA VAL A 158 -34.64 19.61 13.65
C VAL A 158 -34.00 18.26 13.96
N LEU A 159 -32.74 18.26 14.38
CA LEU A 159 -32.16 17.07 15.02
C LEU A 159 -32.75 16.94 16.42
N SER A 160 -33.04 15.72 16.87
CA SER A 160 -33.56 15.47 18.21
C SER A 160 -32.69 16.12 19.28
N GLY A 161 -33.31 16.98 20.11
CA GLY A 161 -32.62 17.77 21.14
C GLY A 161 -32.13 19.15 20.69
N SER A 162 -32.27 19.50 19.41
CA SER A 162 -31.95 20.84 18.87
C SER A 162 -33.22 21.69 18.67
N SER A 163 -33.09 23.00 18.85
CA SER A 163 -34.12 23.99 18.45
C SER A 163 -33.97 24.47 17.02
N ASP A 164 -32.82 24.24 16.40
CA ASP A 164 -32.43 24.88 15.15
C ASP A 164 -32.81 24.02 13.94
N ALA A 165 -33.31 24.68 12.89
CA ALA A 165 -33.66 24.01 11.64
C ALA A 165 -32.41 23.42 10.98
N ILE A 166 -32.53 22.20 10.45
CA ILE A 166 -31.44 21.56 9.74
C ILE A 166 -31.18 22.32 8.43
N VAL A 167 -29.93 22.73 8.23
CA VAL A 167 -29.49 23.46 7.03
C VAL A 167 -29.15 22.50 5.89
N ASP A 168 -29.35 22.95 4.65
CA ASP A 168 -29.21 22.10 3.44
C ASP A 168 -27.81 21.50 3.24
N SER A 169 -26.76 22.11 3.83
CA SER A 169 -25.39 21.61 3.78
C SER A 169 -25.06 20.53 4.81
N TYR A 170 -25.95 20.26 5.78
CA TYR A 170 -25.72 19.27 6.83
C TYR A 170 -25.60 17.85 6.25
N ALA A 171 -24.58 17.10 6.64
CA ALA A 171 -24.30 15.74 6.13
C ALA A 171 -24.42 14.69 7.24
N PHE A 172 -25.20 13.64 6.99
CA PHE A 172 -25.50 12.60 7.98
C PHE A 172 -24.42 11.53 7.98
N ASN A 173 -23.73 11.35 9.11
CA ASN A 173 -22.60 10.40 9.22
C ASN A 173 -22.84 9.24 10.19
N GLY A 174 -23.98 9.21 10.87
CA GLY A 174 -24.36 8.17 11.82
C GLY A 174 -25.88 8.06 11.98
N GLU A 175 -26.32 7.19 12.88
CA GLU A 175 -27.74 7.08 13.21
C GLU A 175 -28.22 8.32 13.97
N GLU A 176 -29.20 9.00 13.40
CA GLU A 176 -29.73 10.25 13.94
C GLU A 176 -31.26 10.22 13.95
N ILE A 177 -31.85 11.05 14.82
CA ILE A 177 -33.30 11.22 14.90
C ILE A 177 -33.66 12.58 14.31
N LEU A 178 -34.38 12.56 13.19
CA LEU A 178 -35.04 13.71 12.61
C LEU A 178 -36.36 13.94 13.32
N TYR A 179 -36.52 15.12 13.90
CA TYR A 179 -37.69 15.49 14.67
C TYR A 179 -38.51 16.53 13.90
N ALA A 180 -39.74 16.16 13.52
CA ALA A 180 -40.69 17.05 12.88
C ALA A 180 -41.38 17.94 13.93
N VAL A 181 -41.27 19.25 13.75
CA VAL A 181 -41.97 20.24 14.56
C VAL A 181 -43.19 20.71 13.78
N SER A 182 -44.36 20.68 14.41
CA SER A 182 -45.65 21.10 13.84
C SER A 182 -46.01 22.53 14.24
N LYS A 183 -46.83 23.18 13.40
CA LYS A 183 -47.51 24.46 13.69
C LYS A 183 -48.97 24.37 13.29
N ALA A 184 -49.81 25.28 13.78
CA ALA A 184 -51.22 25.31 13.40
C ALA A 184 -51.42 25.80 11.95
N LYS A 185 -52.32 25.18 11.17
CA LYS A 185 -52.67 25.59 9.80
C LYS A 185 -53.20 27.02 9.80
N GLY A 186 -52.61 27.86 8.95
CA GLY A 186 -52.99 29.27 8.87
C GLY A 186 -52.30 30.17 9.90
N THR A 187 -51.34 29.67 10.69
CA THR A 187 -50.41 30.57 11.37
C THR A 187 -49.50 31.23 10.33
N PRO A 188 -49.31 32.56 10.38
CA PRO A 188 -48.41 33.27 9.46
C PRO A 188 -46.99 32.69 9.51
N PRO A 189 -46.12 33.01 8.53
CA PRO A 189 -44.69 32.72 8.64
C PRO A 189 -44.15 33.25 9.99
N PRO A 190 -43.04 32.70 10.51
CA PRO A 190 -42.53 33.09 11.83
C PRO A 190 -42.47 34.61 11.94
N PRO A 191 -42.67 35.18 13.14
CA PRO A 191 -42.58 36.62 13.31
C PRO A 191 -41.27 37.08 12.69
N ALA A 192 -41.36 38.18 11.94
CA ALA A 192 -40.20 38.93 11.51
C ALA A 192 -39.19 38.98 12.68
N PRO A 193 -37.88 38.85 12.40
CA PRO A 193 -36.87 38.57 13.43
C PRO A 193 -37.14 39.44 14.65
N ASP A 194 -37.25 38.84 15.86
CA ASP A 194 -37.67 39.48 17.11
C ASP A 194 -37.60 41.00 17.00
N LYS A 195 -38.72 41.65 16.65
CA LYS A 195 -38.66 43.08 16.41
C LYS A 195 -38.38 43.76 17.73
N ILE A 196 -37.29 44.52 17.75
CA ILE A 196 -36.91 45.36 18.87
C ILE A 196 -37.32 46.79 18.56
N THR A 197 -37.94 47.43 19.54
CA THR A 197 -38.23 48.85 19.47
C THR A 197 -37.01 49.61 19.98
N ILE A 198 -36.38 50.39 19.10
CA ILE A 198 -35.27 51.27 19.45
C ILE A 198 -35.84 52.67 19.65
N ALA A 199 -35.73 53.22 20.86
CA ALA A 199 -36.17 54.57 21.13
C ALA A 199 -35.21 55.59 20.51
N VAL A 200 -35.73 56.63 19.88
CA VAL A 200 -34.94 57.68 19.23
C VAL A 200 -35.12 58.98 19.99
N LYS A 201 -34.01 59.52 20.48
CA LYS A 201 -33.94 60.82 21.16
C LYS A 201 -32.93 61.71 20.46
N GLY A 202 -33.00 63.00 20.73
CA GLY A 202 -32.02 63.97 20.32
C GLY A 202 -31.60 64.84 21.48
N ASP A 203 -30.47 65.51 21.33
CA ASP A 203 -30.06 66.56 22.25
C ASP A 203 -31.01 67.79 22.21
N PRO A 204 -30.85 68.78 23.12
CA PRO A 204 -31.72 69.94 23.18
C PRO A 204 -31.81 70.78 21.89
N ASN A 205 -30.87 70.61 20.95
CA ASN A 205 -30.86 71.33 19.69
C ASN A 205 -31.63 70.60 18.59
N VAL A 206 -32.06 69.34 18.82
CA VAL A 206 -32.96 68.60 17.94
C VAL A 206 -34.40 69.08 18.20
N THR A 207 -34.95 69.87 17.28
CA THR A 207 -36.26 70.53 17.42
C THR A 207 -37.43 69.72 16.90
N ALA A 208 -37.17 68.72 16.04
CA ALA A 208 -38.22 67.85 15.53
C ALA A 208 -37.71 66.42 15.32
N LEU A 209 -38.50 65.45 15.75
CA LEU A 209 -38.32 64.02 15.51
C LEU A 209 -39.60 63.51 14.87
N THR A 210 -39.53 63.14 13.58
CA THR A 210 -40.69 62.60 12.85
C THR A 210 -41.16 61.25 13.40
N LYS A 211 -40.29 60.54 14.13
CA LYS A 211 -40.60 59.34 14.92
C LYS A 211 -39.77 59.34 16.19
N THR A 212 -40.34 58.92 17.31
CA THR A 212 -39.67 58.78 18.61
C THR A 212 -39.20 57.35 18.90
N SER A 213 -39.49 56.42 18.00
CA SER A 213 -38.97 55.06 17.99
C SER A 213 -38.92 54.49 16.57
N ILE A 214 -38.07 53.49 16.36
CA ILE A 214 -37.98 52.71 15.13
C ILE A 214 -37.99 51.21 15.45
N GLU A 215 -38.47 50.42 14.49
CA GLU A 215 -38.50 48.97 14.59
C GLU A 215 -37.30 48.38 13.83
N ALA A 216 -36.51 47.56 14.51
CA ALA A 216 -35.38 46.84 13.94
C ALA A 216 -35.50 45.34 14.23
N ASP A 217 -34.88 44.54 13.40
CA ASP A 217 -34.80 43.09 13.58
C ASP A 217 -33.72 42.79 14.63
N LYS A 218 -33.93 41.88 15.59
CA LYS A 218 -32.89 41.51 16.57
C LYS A 218 -31.64 40.95 15.86
N GLY A 219 -30.49 41.53 16.18
CA GLY A 219 -29.20 41.29 15.51
C GLY A 219 -28.95 42.17 14.28
N GLU A 220 -29.89 43.05 13.90
CA GLU A 220 -29.72 43.96 12.77
C GLU A 220 -28.58 44.93 13.01
N LYS A 221 -27.72 45.10 11.99
CA LYS A 221 -26.52 45.94 12.10
C LYS A 221 -26.85 47.42 11.94
N TRP A 222 -26.07 48.28 12.58
CA TRP A 222 -26.18 49.74 12.49
C TRP A 222 -26.22 50.28 11.06
N ALA A 223 -25.43 49.70 10.14
CA ALA A 223 -25.44 50.07 8.73
C ALA A 223 -26.85 50.02 8.10
N THR A 224 -27.67 49.05 8.52
CA THR A 224 -29.05 48.88 8.06
C THR A 224 -30.03 49.71 8.88
N VAL A 225 -29.91 49.71 10.22
CA VAL A 225 -30.76 50.49 11.14
C VAL A 225 -30.70 52.00 10.82
N LYS A 226 -29.52 52.52 10.44
CA LYS A 226 -29.32 53.93 10.09
C LYS A 226 -30.24 54.40 8.95
N THR A 227 -30.64 53.49 8.05
CA THR A 227 -31.54 53.82 6.92
C THR A 227 -33.00 54.01 7.35
N LYS A 228 -33.38 53.54 8.54
CA LYS A 228 -34.74 53.58 9.09
C LYS A 228 -35.00 54.79 10.00
N LEU A 229 -33.96 55.60 10.25
CA LEU A 229 -34.01 56.71 11.19
C LEU A 229 -34.97 57.82 10.76
N PRO A 230 -35.59 58.53 11.72
CA PRO A 230 -36.45 59.65 11.42
C PRO A 230 -35.66 60.81 10.80
N THR A 231 -36.36 61.61 10.00
CA THR A 231 -35.86 62.94 9.64
C THR A 231 -35.81 63.80 10.90
N LEU A 232 -34.68 64.50 11.08
CA LEU A 232 -34.41 65.39 12.21
C LEU A 232 -34.60 66.86 11.80
N GLY A 233 -35.26 67.64 12.66
CA GLY A 233 -35.18 69.09 12.66
C GLY A 233 -34.17 69.57 13.70
N PHE A 234 -33.44 70.64 13.39
CA PHE A 234 -32.46 71.24 14.31
C PHE A 234 -32.79 72.72 14.56
N GLN A 235 -32.33 73.26 15.68
CA GLN A 235 -32.27 74.72 15.89
C GLN A 235 -31.41 75.37 14.80
N GLU A 236 -31.66 76.66 14.54
CA GLU A 236 -30.88 77.45 13.60
C GLU A 236 -29.37 77.36 13.95
N ASN A 237 -28.53 77.11 12.93
CA ASN A 237 -27.08 76.87 13.05
C ASN A 237 -26.61 75.52 13.61
N TYR A 238 -27.49 74.55 13.81
CA TYR A 238 -27.09 73.18 14.20
C TYR A 238 -27.36 72.15 13.07
N GLU A 239 -26.55 71.09 13.05
CA GLU A 239 -26.72 69.92 12.20
C GLU A 239 -26.35 68.64 12.96
N LEU A 240 -26.65 67.48 12.37
CA LEU A 240 -26.27 66.20 12.95
C LEU A 240 -24.74 66.05 12.97
N ASP A 241 -24.17 65.76 14.13
CA ASP A 241 -22.77 65.33 14.26
C ASP A 241 -22.67 63.82 14.08
N LYS A 242 -23.29 63.07 14.99
CA LYS A 242 -23.24 61.62 15.06
C LYS A 242 -24.45 61.06 15.81
N TRP A 243 -24.64 59.76 15.63
CA TRP A 243 -25.55 58.96 16.43
C TRP A 243 -24.74 58.16 17.44
N VAL A 244 -25.20 58.15 18.69
CA VAL A 244 -24.60 57.40 19.80
C VAL A 244 -25.67 56.55 20.48
N LEU A 245 -25.25 55.53 21.21
CA LEU A 245 -26.12 54.85 22.17
C LEU A 245 -26.21 55.70 23.44
N SER A 246 -27.37 55.73 24.08
CA SER A 246 -27.56 56.47 25.33
C SER A 246 -26.50 56.10 26.38
N GLY A 247 -25.78 57.10 26.87
CA GLY A 247 -24.67 56.93 27.82
C GLY A 247 -23.29 56.76 27.18
N SER A 248 -23.18 56.68 25.85
CA SER A 248 -21.91 56.65 25.11
C SER A 248 -21.58 57.99 24.46
N SER A 249 -20.29 58.34 24.43
CA SER A 249 -19.75 59.46 23.65
C SER A 249 -19.38 59.06 22.22
N ASP A 250 -19.30 57.76 21.92
CA ASP A 250 -18.70 57.25 20.69
C ASP A 250 -19.76 56.99 19.60
N ALA A 251 -19.38 57.28 18.35
CA ALA A 251 -20.23 56.99 17.20
C ALA A 251 -20.44 55.47 17.06
N ILE A 252 -21.66 55.07 16.72
CA ILE A 252 -22.00 53.65 16.58
C ILE A 252 -21.26 53.05 15.38
N ALA A 253 -20.49 51.98 15.61
CA ALA A 253 -19.75 51.26 14.58
C ALA A 253 -20.70 50.56 13.58
N ALA A 254 -20.33 50.51 12.30
CA ALA A 254 -21.17 49.90 11.25
C ALA A 254 -21.52 48.42 11.50
N SER A 255 -20.67 47.70 12.25
CA SER A 255 -20.85 46.30 12.62
C SER A 255 -21.69 46.07 13.88
N TYR A 256 -22.03 47.13 14.63
CA TYR A 256 -22.80 47.01 15.87
C TYR A 256 -24.17 46.40 15.61
N ALA A 257 -24.55 45.37 16.37
CA ALA A 257 -25.80 44.63 16.22
C ALA A 257 -26.71 44.89 17.42
N PHE A 258 -27.95 45.32 17.15
CA PHE A 258 -28.92 45.67 18.19
C PHE A 258 -29.63 44.40 18.68
N ASN A 259 -29.58 44.11 19.98
CA ASN A 259 -30.07 42.84 20.53
C ASN A 259 -31.18 42.98 21.58
N GLY A 260 -31.60 44.20 21.92
CA GLY A 260 -32.62 44.49 22.92
C GLY A 260 -33.16 45.93 22.86
N GLU A 261 -33.88 46.36 23.90
CA GLU A 261 -34.37 47.74 24.03
C GLU A 261 -33.18 48.69 24.28
N GLU A 262 -32.87 49.50 23.29
CA GLU A 262 -31.78 50.49 23.33
C GLU A 262 -32.30 51.87 22.94
N ILE A 263 -31.61 52.92 23.39
CA ILE A 263 -31.94 54.31 23.06
C ILE A 263 -30.84 54.85 22.14
N LEU A 264 -31.22 55.19 20.92
CA LEU A 264 -30.41 55.97 19.98
C LEU A 264 -30.54 57.45 20.29
N TYR A 265 -29.40 58.14 20.33
CA TYR A 265 -29.33 59.56 20.63
C TYR A 265 -28.64 60.32 19.50
N ALA A 266 -29.36 61.25 18.88
CA ALA A 266 -28.80 62.19 17.93
C ALA A 266 -28.03 63.29 18.67
N VAL A 267 -26.73 63.40 18.39
CA VAL A 267 -25.88 64.48 18.88
C VAL A 267 -25.75 65.51 17.77
N SER A 268 -26.07 66.76 18.09
CA SER A 268 -25.90 67.90 17.20
C SER A 268 -24.51 68.51 17.33
N LYS A 269 -24.07 69.17 16.27
CA LYS A 269 -22.94 70.11 16.26
C LYS A 269 -23.36 71.42 15.64
N ALA A 270 -22.63 72.48 15.95
CA ALA A 270 -22.75 73.72 15.21
C ALA A 270 -22.33 73.49 13.74
N LYS A 271 -23.09 74.04 12.79
CA LYS A 271 -22.75 74.01 11.36
C LYS A 271 -21.36 74.63 11.16
N GLY A 272 -20.43 73.85 10.63
CA GLY A 272 -19.08 74.32 10.28
C GLY A 272 -17.90 73.85 11.16
N THR A 273 -18.08 72.92 12.11
CA THR A 273 -16.93 72.34 12.85
C THR A 273 -16.22 71.23 12.05
N PRO A 274 -14.89 71.27 11.83
CA PRO A 274 -14.15 70.27 11.04
C PRO A 274 -14.02 68.90 11.73
N PRO A 275 -13.92 67.76 10.98
CA PRO A 275 -13.65 66.44 11.56
C PRO A 275 -12.19 66.31 12.05
N PRO A 276 -11.86 65.32 12.91
CA PRO A 276 -10.48 65.01 13.29
C PRO A 276 -9.63 64.67 12.06
N PRO A 277 -8.32 64.98 12.05
CA PRO A 277 -7.45 64.63 10.95
C PRO A 277 -7.40 63.11 10.76
N ALA A 278 -7.57 62.66 9.51
CA ALA A 278 -7.40 61.26 9.14
C ALA A 278 -5.97 60.81 9.50
N PRO A 279 -5.76 59.54 9.90
CA PRO A 279 -4.41 59.03 10.13
C PRO A 279 -3.56 59.25 8.88
N ASP A 280 -2.31 59.69 9.09
CA ASP A 280 -1.37 59.94 8.01
C ASP A 280 -1.23 58.68 7.16
N LYS A 281 -1.59 58.79 5.87
CA LYS A 281 -1.42 57.71 4.90
C LYS A 281 0.05 57.65 4.48
N ILE A 282 0.59 56.44 4.45
CA ILE A 282 1.94 56.16 3.95
C ILE A 282 1.85 55.25 2.73
N THR A 283 2.71 55.53 1.75
CA THR A 283 2.88 54.69 0.57
C THR A 283 4.06 53.74 0.81
N ILE A 284 3.82 52.43 0.72
CA ILE A 284 4.84 51.39 0.77
C ILE A 284 5.12 50.94 -0.66
N ALA A 285 6.38 51.02 -1.09
CA ALA A 285 6.76 50.55 -2.42
C ALA A 285 6.84 49.01 -2.44
N VAL A 286 6.32 48.40 -3.51
CA VAL A 286 6.30 46.95 -3.69
C VAL A 286 7.13 46.57 -4.91
N LYS A 287 8.09 45.68 -4.70
CA LYS A 287 8.96 45.16 -5.76
C LYS A 287 9.00 43.64 -5.70
N GLY A 288 9.47 43.03 -6.78
CA GLY A 288 9.78 41.60 -6.84
C GLY A 288 11.24 41.39 -7.19
N ASP A 289 11.75 40.22 -6.85
CA ASP A 289 13.05 39.75 -7.35
C ASP A 289 13.00 39.46 -8.88
N PRO A 290 14.13 39.09 -9.53
CA PRO A 290 14.16 38.82 -10.96
C PRO A 290 13.29 37.65 -11.45
N ASN A 291 12.69 36.86 -10.56
CA ASN A 291 11.80 35.75 -10.88
C ASN A 291 10.33 36.11 -10.72
N VAL A 292 10.00 37.27 -10.16
CA VAL A 292 8.67 37.88 -10.22
C VAL A 292 8.52 38.60 -11.56
N THR A 293 7.60 38.14 -12.40
CA THR A 293 7.41 38.64 -13.77
C THR A 293 6.40 39.78 -13.86
N ALA A 294 5.42 39.82 -12.95
CA ALA A 294 4.44 40.90 -12.88
C ALA A 294 3.95 41.15 -11.45
N LEU A 295 3.64 42.42 -11.19
CA LEU A 295 2.94 42.89 -9.99
C LEU A 295 1.72 43.70 -10.44
N THR A 296 0.54 43.39 -9.91
CA THR A 296 -0.68 44.18 -10.20
C THR A 296 -0.64 45.60 -9.63
N LYS A 297 0.21 45.85 -8.63
CA LYS A 297 0.49 47.17 -8.05
C LYS A 297 1.97 47.26 -7.67
N THR A 298 2.58 48.42 -7.89
CA THR A 298 3.97 48.72 -7.50
C THR A 298 4.07 49.49 -6.18
N SER A 299 2.92 49.81 -5.58
CA SER A 299 2.80 50.41 -4.26
C SER A 299 1.47 50.06 -3.61
N ILE A 300 1.42 50.15 -2.28
CA ILE A 300 0.20 50.01 -1.47
C ILE A 300 0.11 51.13 -0.45
N GLU A 301 -1.12 51.52 -0.10
CA GLU A 301 -1.41 52.52 0.91
C GLU A 301 -1.68 51.85 2.26
N ALA A 302 -1.02 52.34 3.31
CA ALA A 302 -1.16 51.89 4.69
C ALA A 302 -1.35 53.09 5.62
N ASP A 303 -1.93 52.85 6.80
CA ASP A 303 -1.91 53.86 7.85
C ASP A 303 -0.52 53.89 8.50
N LYS A 304 -0.05 55.06 8.92
CA LYS A 304 1.17 55.16 9.75
C LYS A 304 1.01 54.26 10.98
N ASP A 305 2.07 53.53 11.33
CA ASP A 305 2.13 52.50 12.39
C ASP A 305 1.29 51.23 12.13
N GLU A 306 0.73 51.06 10.93
CA GLU A 306 0.03 49.84 10.55
C GLU A 306 0.99 48.65 10.53
N LYS A 307 0.58 47.53 11.13
CA LYS A 307 1.41 46.33 11.26
C LYS A 307 1.40 45.48 9.99
N TRP A 308 2.49 44.75 9.73
CA TRP A 308 2.62 43.82 8.62
C TRP A 308 1.47 42.79 8.57
N ALA A 309 0.99 42.33 9.73
CA ALA A 309 -0.18 41.43 9.81
C ALA A 309 -1.42 41.98 9.07
N THR A 310 -1.61 43.29 9.08
CA THR A 310 -2.70 43.97 8.37
C THR A 310 -2.28 44.36 6.95
N VAL A 311 -1.07 44.90 6.77
CA VAL A 311 -0.54 45.31 5.45
C VAL A 311 -0.51 44.15 4.46
N LYS A 312 -0.17 42.93 4.90
CA LYS A 312 -0.09 41.76 4.03
C LYS A 312 -1.42 41.39 3.36
N THR A 313 -2.55 41.83 3.92
CA THR A 313 -3.89 41.63 3.33
C THR A 313 -4.16 42.53 2.12
N LYS A 314 -3.35 43.58 1.93
CA LYS A 314 -3.49 44.59 0.88
C LYS A 314 -2.52 44.38 -0.30
N LEU A 315 -1.72 43.32 -0.25
CA LEU A 315 -0.65 43.06 -1.21
C LEU A 315 -1.18 42.83 -2.64
N PRO A 316 -0.39 43.20 -3.66
CA PRO A 316 -0.75 42.91 -5.04
C PRO A 316 -0.72 41.42 -5.34
N THR A 317 -1.51 40.99 -6.32
CA THR A 317 -1.33 39.70 -6.97
C THR A 317 0.02 39.68 -7.70
N LEU A 318 0.76 38.58 -7.54
CA LEU A 318 2.07 38.34 -8.14
C LEU A 318 1.97 37.33 -9.28
N THR A 319 2.80 37.49 -10.30
CA THR A 319 3.08 36.46 -11.30
C THR A 319 4.57 36.15 -11.29
N PHE A 320 4.92 34.88 -11.48
CA PHE A 320 6.30 34.39 -11.40
C PHE A 320 6.74 33.83 -12.76
N LYS A 321 8.05 33.67 -12.94
CA LYS A 321 8.60 32.82 -14.00
C LYS A 321 8.14 31.37 -13.77
N ASP A 322 8.12 30.58 -14.84
CA ASP A 322 7.77 29.16 -14.76
C ASP A 322 8.57 28.46 -13.66
N ASN A 323 7.87 27.65 -12.86
CA ASN A 323 8.40 26.87 -11.73
C ASN A 323 8.83 27.70 -10.50
N TYR A 324 8.47 28.98 -10.41
CA TYR A 324 8.68 29.79 -9.21
C TYR A 324 7.38 30.15 -8.51
N GLU A 325 7.45 30.29 -7.19
CA GLU A 325 6.38 30.75 -6.31
C GLU A 325 6.91 31.71 -5.26
N LEU A 326 6.00 32.36 -4.53
CA LEU A 326 6.37 33.23 -3.42
C LEU A 326 7.03 32.40 -2.31
N ASP A 327 8.27 32.74 -1.95
CA ASP A 327 8.89 32.22 -0.73
C ASP A 327 8.49 33.07 0.48
N LYS A 328 8.81 34.37 0.41
CA LYS A 328 8.61 35.31 1.51
C LYS A 328 8.61 36.76 1.02
N TRP A 329 8.13 37.63 1.88
CA TRP A 329 8.29 39.08 1.76
C TRP A 329 9.39 39.55 2.69
N VAL A 330 10.26 40.43 2.20
CA VAL A 330 11.38 41.02 2.97
C VAL A 330 11.38 42.55 2.83
N LEU A 331 11.99 43.24 3.78
CA LEU A 331 12.29 44.67 3.64
C LEU A 331 13.50 44.85 2.73
N SER A 332 13.56 45.97 2.02
CA SER A 332 14.73 46.35 1.21
C SER A 332 16.02 46.26 2.01
N GLY A 333 16.98 45.46 1.54
CA GLY A 333 18.27 45.25 2.20
C GLY A 333 18.26 44.20 3.32
N SER A 334 17.12 43.57 3.61
CA SER A 334 17.01 42.43 4.54
C SER A 334 16.87 41.12 3.80
N SER A 335 17.41 40.04 4.38
CA SER A 335 17.19 38.65 3.95
C SER A 335 16.09 37.95 4.74
N ASP A 336 15.65 38.53 5.86
CA ASP A 336 14.70 37.93 6.77
C ASP A 336 13.25 38.31 6.40
N ALA A 337 12.35 37.37 6.64
CA ALA A 337 10.93 37.60 6.42
C ALA A 337 10.41 38.72 7.35
N ILE A 338 9.52 39.56 6.83
CA ILE A 338 8.91 40.62 7.64
C ILE A 338 8.05 39.99 8.74
N ALA A 339 8.35 40.29 10.00
CA ALA A 339 7.57 39.81 11.13
C ALA A 339 6.19 40.47 11.18
N ASP A 340 5.16 39.73 11.59
CA ASP A 340 3.78 40.23 11.69
C ASP A 340 3.62 41.45 12.62
N SER A 341 4.53 41.62 13.58
CA SER A 341 4.59 42.75 14.51
C SER A 341 5.24 44.01 13.94
N TYR A 342 5.89 43.94 12.78
CA TYR A 342 6.59 45.06 12.16
C TYR A 342 5.61 46.17 11.79
N ALA A 343 5.87 47.41 12.23
CA ALA A 343 5.03 48.58 12.00
C ALA A 343 5.67 49.51 10.98
N PHE A 344 4.89 49.92 9.97
CA PHE A 344 5.37 50.77 8.87
C PHE A 344 5.27 52.25 9.24
N ASN A 345 6.36 52.99 9.01
CA ASN A 345 6.49 54.39 9.44
C ASN A 345 6.60 55.38 8.27
N GLY A 346 6.82 54.88 7.05
CA GLY A 346 6.83 55.63 5.79
C GLY A 346 8.16 55.50 5.05
N GLY A 347 8.08 55.33 3.72
CA GLY A 347 9.26 55.27 2.83
C GLY A 347 9.89 53.87 2.69
N GLU A 348 9.35 52.85 3.34
CA GLU A 348 9.85 51.48 3.21
C GLU A 348 9.51 50.87 1.83
N THR A 349 10.40 50.00 1.37
CA THR A 349 10.15 49.15 0.20
C THR A 349 10.15 47.69 0.64
N ILE A 350 9.10 46.96 0.27
CA ILE A 350 9.01 45.52 0.46
C ILE A 350 9.30 44.78 -0.85
N PHE A 351 9.91 43.61 -0.74
CA PHE A 351 10.28 42.76 -1.87
C PHE A 351 9.65 41.38 -1.73
N ALA A 352 8.99 40.91 -2.78
CA ALA A 352 8.63 39.51 -2.95
C ALA A 352 9.88 38.73 -3.40
N VAL A 353 10.30 37.78 -2.58
CA VAL A 353 11.37 36.82 -2.90
C VAL A 353 10.72 35.54 -3.40
N ALA A 354 11.13 35.07 -4.57
CA ALA A 354 10.63 33.85 -5.16
C ALA A 354 11.55 32.67 -4.84
N LYS A 355 10.96 31.49 -4.68
CA LYS A 355 11.67 30.20 -4.68
C LYS A 355 11.15 29.33 -5.81
N ARG A 356 11.90 28.29 -6.15
CA ARG A 356 11.36 27.24 -7.02
C ARG A 356 10.24 26.52 -6.28
N SER A 357 9.09 26.36 -6.94
CA SER A 357 8.04 25.46 -6.49
C SER A 357 8.60 24.06 -6.37
N GLN A 358 8.07 23.29 -5.43
CA GLN A 358 8.47 21.89 -5.25
C GLN A 358 7.38 20.95 -5.76
N VAL A 359 7.80 19.78 -6.21
CA VAL A 359 6.93 18.65 -6.54
C VAL A 359 7.38 17.43 -5.77
N THR A 360 6.43 16.57 -5.45
CA THR A 360 6.67 15.33 -4.72
C THR A 360 6.89 14.20 -5.71
N VAL A 361 8.03 13.53 -5.60
CA VAL A 361 8.27 12.28 -6.31
C VAL A 361 8.12 11.12 -5.34
N THR A 362 7.14 10.26 -5.59
CA THR A 362 6.89 9.06 -4.78
C THR A 362 7.60 7.87 -5.41
N ILE A 363 8.37 7.14 -4.60
CA ILE A 363 9.11 5.94 -4.99
C ILE A 363 8.20 4.74 -4.76
N ALA A 364 7.96 3.98 -5.81
CA ALA A 364 7.22 2.73 -5.80
C ALA A 364 8.05 1.61 -6.45
N GLY A 365 7.58 0.37 -6.34
CA GLY A 365 8.21 -0.76 -7.00
C GLY A 365 7.35 -2.02 -6.93
N ASN A 366 7.77 -3.05 -7.66
CA ASN A 366 7.08 -4.35 -7.64
C ASN A 366 7.38 -5.12 -6.34
N ALA A 367 6.77 -6.30 -6.18
CA ALA A 367 6.87 -7.10 -4.95
C ALA A 367 8.30 -7.48 -4.54
N ASN A 368 9.28 -7.40 -5.45
CA ASN A 368 10.68 -7.73 -5.19
C ASN A 368 11.55 -6.48 -4.94
N VAL A 369 10.94 -5.30 -4.82
CA VAL A 369 11.59 -4.05 -4.43
C VAL A 369 11.33 -3.77 -2.96
N ASN A 370 12.42 -3.63 -2.20
CA ASN A 370 12.41 -3.23 -0.81
C ASN A 370 12.58 -1.71 -0.73
N LEU A 371 11.47 -1.01 -0.57
CA LEU A 371 11.46 0.45 -0.51
C LEU A 371 12.08 0.97 0.79
N PRO A 372 12.82 2.11 0.75
CA PRO A 372 13.34 2.76 1.94
C PRO A 372 12.20 3.30 2.84
N ALA A 373 12.56 3.65 4.08
CA ALA A 373 11.60 4.16 5.06
C ALA A 373 10.92 5.45 4.58
N ASN A 374 11.69 6.38 3.99
CA ASN A 374 11.15 7.53 3.30
C ASN A 374 10.94 7.19 1.81
N LYS A 375 9.69 7.19 1.36
CA LYS A 375 9.30 6.86 -0.02
C LYS A 375 9.05 8.09 -0.88
N THR A 376 9.28 9.28 -0.35
CA THR A 376 8.98 10.53 -1.05
C THR A 376 10.19 11.43 -1.08
N VAL A 377 10.43 12.03 -2.25
CA VAL A 377 11.50 12.99 -2.48
C VAL A 377 10.88 14.29 -2.95
N MET A 378 11.09 15.38 -2.21
CA MET A 378 10.75 16.71 -2.67
C MET A 378 11.85 17.21 -3.61
N VAL A 379 11.48 17.61 -4.81
CA VAL A 379 12.40 18.20 -5.79
C VAL A 379 11.86 19.50 -6.33
N ASP A 380 12.76 20.36 -6.79
CA ASP A 380 12.37 21.56 -7.50
C ASP A 380 11.58 21.17 -8.76
N LYS A 381 10.46 21.85 -8.98
CA LYS A 381 9.69 21.75 -10.21
C LYS A 381 10.60 22.13 -11.38
N GLY A 382 10.72 21.26 -12.37
CA GLY A 382 11.71 21.40 -13.44
C GLY A 382 12.91 20.43 -13.35
N SER A 383 13.08 19.73 -12.21
CA SER A 383 14.18 18.76 -12.07
C SER A 383 14.06 17.59 -13.05
N THR A 384 15.21 17.02 -13.41
CA THR A 384 15.29 15.89 -14.36
C THR A 384 15.56 14.56 -13.65
N TRP A 385 15.35 13.44 -14.35
CA TRP A 385 15.70 12.11 -13.81
C TRP A 385 17.20 11.98 -13.46
N SER A 386 18.09 12.62 -14.23
CA SER A 386 19.53 12.61 -13.97
C SER A 386 19.91 13.25 -12.64
N GLU A 387 19.14 14.23 -12.18
CA GLU A 387 19.32 14.85 -10.85
C GLU A 387 18.65 14.01 -9.75
N LEU A 388 17.45 13.49 -10.04
CA LEU A 388 16.67 12.72 -9.06
C LEU A 388 17.34 11.39 -8.70
N LYS A 389 17.89 10.66 -9.67
CA LYS A 389 18.51 9.34 -9.43
C LYS A 389 19.72 9.38 -8.49
N GLU A 390 20.28 10.57 -8.27
CA GLU A 390 21.41 10.77 -7.38
C GLU A 390 21.00 10.94 -5.91
N LYS A 391 19.69 11.13 -5.65
CA LYS A 391 19.11 11.27 -4.30
C LYS A 391 19.26 9.97 -3.51
N THR A 392 19.51 10.13 -2.22
CA THR A 392 19.73 9.03 -1.27
C THR A 392 18.56 8.04 -1.25
N GLU A 393 17.34 8.54 -1.25
CA GLU A 393 16.12 7.73 -1.23
C GLU A 393 15.99 6.83 -2.47
N ILE A 394 16.52 7.27 -3.62
CA ILE A 394 16.53 6.45 -4.84
C ILE A 394 17.67 5.43 -4.79
N LYS A 395 18.85 5.82 -4.29
CA LYS A 395 20.03 4.95 -4.17
C LYS A 395 19.88 3.87 -3.11
N ASP A 396 19.10 4.14 -2.06
CA ASP A 396 18.89 3.23 -0.94
C ASP A 396 17.85 2.15 -1.24
N VAL A 397 17.18 2.20 -2.39
CA VAL A 397 16.26 1.15 -2.84
C VAL A 397 16.99 -0.18 -2.94
N GLN A 398 16.52 -1.15 -2.16
CA GLN A 398 17.07 -2.50 -2.12
C GLN A 398 16.16 -3.47 -2.89
N PHE A 399 16.68 -4.66 -3.16
CA PHE A 399 15.95 -5.72 -3.85
C PHE A 399 15.91 -6.98 -2.98
N ALA A 400 14.89 -7.81 -3.19
CA ALA A 400 14.85 -9.13 -2.60
C ALA A 400 16.08 -9.96 -3.01
N ASP A 401 16.41 -10.98 -2.22
CA ASP A 401 17.53 -11.88 -2.54
C ASP A 401 17.38 -12.45 -3.96
N TYR A 402 18.48 -12.45 -4.70
CA TYR A 402 18.53 -12.87 -6.11
C TYR A 402 17.71 -12.02 -7.08
N TYR A 403 17.32 -10.80 -6.71
CA TYR A 403 16.77 -9.79 -7.62
C TYR A 403 17.74 -8.62 -7.80
N GLU A 404 17.58 -7.91 -8.91
CA GLU A 404 18.30 -6.67 -9.22
C GLU A 404 17.37 -5.69 -9.95
N LEU A 405 17.77 -4.41 -9.98
CA LEU A 405 17.09 -3.41 -10.77
C LEU A 405 17.15 -3.77 -12.26
N LYS A 406 15.98 -3.87 -12.89
CA LYS A 406 15.87 -3.97 -14.35
C LYS A 406 15.88 -2.58 -14.99
N ALA A 407 15.02 -1.70 -14.50
CA ALA A 407 14.87 -0.32 -14.96
C ALA A 407 13.93 0.47 -14.05
N TRP A 408 14.04 1.79 -14.10
CA TRP A 408 13.09 2.71 -13.50
C TRP A 408 12.03 3.13 -14.53
N HIS A 409 10.77 3.23 -14.12
CA HIS A 409 9.66 3.63 -14.98
C HIS A 409 8.87 4.77 -14.33
N LEU A 410 8.21 5.59 -15.12
CA LEU A 410 7.18 6.51 -14.63
C LEU A 410 5.92 5.72 -14.26
N THR A 411 5.20 6.19 -13.24
CA THR A 411 3.89 5.70 -12.77
C THR A 411 3.88 4.26 -12.23
N ASP A 412 4.19 3.28 -13.07
CA ASP A 412 4.08 1.86 -12.78
C ASP A 412 5.09 1.04 -13.60
N ALA A 413 5.03 -0.29 -13.50
CA ALA A 413 5.96 -1.21 -14.16
C ALA A 413 5.92 -1.16 -15.70
N ASN A 414 4.85 -0.65 -16.30
CA ASN A 414 4.64 -0.54 -17.74
C ASN A 414 4.74 0.90 -18.26
N GLY A 415 4.92 1.88 -17.38
CA GLY A 415 5.04 3.27 -17.79
C GLY A 415 6.33 3.55 -18.57
N LYS A 416 6.59 4.81 -18.89
CA LYS A 416 7.77 5.14 -19.71
C LYS A 416 9.05 4.92 -18.89
N LYS A 417 10.03 4.21 -19.47
CA LYS A 417 11.36 4.06 -18.87
C LYS A 417 12.01 5.43 -18.61
N LEU A 418 12.49 5.61 -17.40
CA LEU A 418 13.07 6.87 -16.95
C LEU A 418 14.44 7.15 -17.57
N GLU A 419 15.18 6.11 -17.97
CA GLU A 419 16.44 6.26 -18.70
C GLU A 419 16.24 6.85 -20.11
N GLU A 420 15.02 6.76 -20.66
CA GLU A 420 14.61 7.30 -21.96
C GLU A 420 13.74 8.57 -21.80
N TYR A 421 13.54 9.04 -20.57
CA TYR A 421 12.69 10.18 -20.23
C TYR A 421 13.54 11.44 -20.05
N THR A 422 13.33 12.43 -20.93
CA THR A 422 14.07 13.70 -20.96
C THR A 422 13.29 14.87 -20.39
N GLU A 423 11.98 14.72 -20.18
CA GLU A 423 11.13 15.81 -19.72
C GLU A 423 11.33 16.07 -18.21
N PRO A 424 11.17 17.31 -17.75
CA PRO A 424 11.28 17.63 -16.34
C PRO A 424 10.06 17.17 -15.52
N PHE A 425 10.26 16.97 -14.22
CA PHE A 425 9.16 16.74 -13.27
C PHE A 425 8.46 18.06 -12.96
N ILE A 426 7.23 18.22 -13.45
CA ILE A 426 6.44 19.47 -13.32
C ILE A 426 5.21 19.34 -12.40
N ALA A 427 4.92 18.13 -11.93
CA ALA A 427 3.84 17.79 -11.03
C ALA A 427 4.23 16.58 -10.18
N ASP A 428 3.44 16.30 -9.14
CA ASP A 428 3.62 15.11 -8.32
C ASP A 428 3.59 13.86 -9.18
N THR A 429 4.60 13.01 -9.02
CA THR A 429 4.86 11.91 -9.94
C THR A 429 5.31 10.67 -9.17
N ILE A 430 4.97 9.49 -9.67
CA ILE A 430 5.52 8.24 -9.16
C ILE A 430 6.68 7.80 -10.04
N VAL A 431 7.79 7.42 -9.42
CA VAL A 431 8.90 6.69 -10.05
C VAL A 431 8.90 5.26 -9.53
N TYR A 432 8.88 4.31 -10.44
CA TYR A 432 8.60 2.92 -10.18
C TYR A 432 9.82 2.06 -10.51
N ALA A 433 10.41 1.43 -9.50
CA ALA A 433 11.48 0.46 -9.67
C ALA A 433 10.92 -0.89 -10.13
N VAL A 434 11.42 -1.40 -11.25
CA VAL A 434 11.12 -2.76 -11.70
C VAL A 434 12.30 -3.65 -11.37
N ALA A 435 12.11 -4.58 -10.44
CA ALA A 435 13.08 -5.63 -10.15
C ALA A 435 12.93 -6.81 -11.12
N GLN A 436 14.04 -7.46 -11.46
CA GLN A 436 14.08 -8.72 -12.20
C GLN A 436 14.92 -9.77 -11.48
N SER A 437 14.62 -11.04 -11.69
CA SER A 437 15.43 -12.13 -11.14
C SER A 437 16.82 -12.14 -11.77
N LYS A 438 17.83 -12.42 -10.95
CA LYS A 438 19.19 -12.77 -11.37
C LYS A 438 19.23 -14.16 -11.98
N PHE A 439 18.33 -15.07 -11.62
CA PHE A 439 18.17 -16.30 -12.38
C PHE A 439 17.55 -15.97 -13.74
N THR A 440 18.16 -16.43 -14.82
CA THR A 440 17.53 -16.37 -16.14
C THR A 440 16.62 -17.57 -16.29
N THR A 441 15.45 -17.37 -16.86
CA THR A 441 14.45 -18.43 -17.05
C THR A 441 13.88 -18.42 -18.47
N ASP A 442 13.22 -19.51 -18.84
CA ASP A 442 12.40 -19.60 -20.07
C ASP A 442 10.95 -19.09 -19.88
N GLY A 443 10.62 -18.57 -18.70
CA GLY A 443 9.26 -18.16 -18.32
C GLY A 443 8.30 -19.31 -17.96
N ASN A 444 8.74 -20.57 -18.03
CA ASN A 444 7.94 -21.77 -17.80
C ASN A 444 8.50 -22.68 -16.69
N GLY A 445 9.32 -22.13 -15.80
CA GLY A 445 9.88 -22.87 -14.66
C GLY A 445 11.24 -23.52 -14.92
N THR A 446 11.84 -23.32 -16.10
CA THR A 446 13.23 -23.73 -16.35
C THR A 446 14.19 -22.59 -16.05
N ILE A 447 15.16 -22.83 -15.17
CA ILE A 447 16.31 -21.94 -14.98
C ILE A 447 17.30 -22.20 -16.11
N THR A 448 17.55 -21.19 -16.93
CA THR A 448 18.50 -21.25 -18.06
C THR A 448 19.87 -20.69 -17.72
N GLY A 449 20.03 -20.12 -16.53
CA GLY A 449 21.31 -19.63 -16.02
C GLY A 449 21.18 -18.52 -14.98
N TYR A 450 22.19 -17.66 -14.93
CA TYR A 450 22.32 -16.61 -13.92
C TYR A 450 22.97 -15.35 -14.52
N ARG A 451 22.37 -14.18 -14.26
CA ARG A 451 22.86 -12.86 -14.67
C ARG A 451 24.05 -12.47 -13.81
N GLY A 452 25.17 -12.15 -14.47
CA GLY A 452 26.43 -11.86 -13.80
C GLY A 452 27.08 -13.11 -13.22
N GLU A 453 27.74 -12.95 -12.07
CA GLU A 453 28.43 -14.03 -11.37
C GLU A 453 27.54 -14.65 -10.28
N PRO A 454 27.28 -15.97 -10.30
CA PRO A 454 26.55 -16.65 -9.23
C PRO A 454 27.22 -16.46 -7.86
N PRO A 455 26.43 -16.39 -6.78
CA PRO A 455 26.99 -16.37 -5.43
C PRO A 455 27.70 -17.68 -5.09
N VAL A 456 28.63 -17.59 -4.14
CA VAL A 456 29.42 -18.73 -3.66
C VAL A 456 28.54 -19.88 -3.14
N SER A 457 27.44 -19.55 -2.45
CA SER A 457 26.40 -20.49 -2.06
C SER A 457 25.14 -20.21 -2.85
N LEU A 458 24.85 -21.06 -3.84
CA LEU A 458 23.73 -20.90 -4.75
C LEU A 458 22.48 -21.60 -4.20
N VAL A 459 21.52 -20.81 -3.74
CA VAL A 459 20.23 -21.32 -3.24
C VAL A 459 19.18 -21.19 -4.34
N PHE A 460 18.58 -22.31 -4.72
CA PHE A 460 17.55 -22.34 -5.75
C PHE A 460 16.18 -22.01 -5.14
N PRO A 461 15.45 -21.01 -5.68
CA PRO A 461 14.14 -20.63 -5.16
C PRO A 461 13.07 -21.66 -5.54
N LYS A 462 11.96 -21.66 -4.79
CA LYS A 462 10.78 -22.46 -5.11
C LYS A 462 10.13 -22.03 -6.43
N GLU A 463 10.08 -20.72 -6.65
CA GLU A 463 9.43 -20.07 -7.78
C GLU A 463 10.18 -18.80 -8.19
N ILE A 464 10.09 -18.45 -9.48
CA ILE A 464 10.61 -17.21 -10.05
C ILE A 464 9.48 -16.58 -10.86
N ASP A 465 9.16 -15.31 -10.60
CA ASP A 465 8.09 -14.57 -11.27
C ASP A 465 6.74 -15.32 -11.29
N GLY A 466 6.39 -15.96 -10.16
CA GLY A 466 5.15 -16.73 -9.98
C GLY A 466 5.13 -18.10 -10.67
N LYS A 467 6.27 -18.56 -11.20
CA LYS A 467 6.40 -19.88 -11.84
C LYS A 467 7.27 -20.80 -10.99
N LEU A 468 6.74 -21.97 -10.65
CA LEU A 468 7.49 -23.00 -9.93
C LEU A 468 8.74 -23.41 -10.71
N VAL A 469 9.87 -23.52 -10.02
CA VAL A 469 11.11 -24.05 -10.61
C VAL A 469 10.99 -25.57 -10.69
N THR A 470 10.93 -26.09 -11.91
CA THR A 470 10.80 -27.52 -12.19
C THR A 470 12.01 -28.09 -12.92
N LYS A 471 12.83 -27.23 -13.56
CA LYS A 471 13.99 -27.68 -14.32
C LYS A 471 15.17 -26.74 -14.18
N ILE A 472 16.37 -27.31 -14.14
CA ILE A 472 17.61 -26.60 -14.43
C ILE A 472 18.00 -26.97 -15.85
N GLY A 473 18.05 -25.95 -16.71
CA GLY A 473 18.24 -26.10 -18.14
C GLY A 473 19.65 -26.52 -18.52
N LYS A 474 19.78 -26.85 -19.80
CA LYS A 474 21.05 -27.19 -20.42
C LYS A 474 22.07 -26.05 -20.23
N ASP A 475 23.29 -26.42 -19.84
CA ASP A 475 24.44 -25.52 -19.63
C ASP A 475 24.23 -24.37 -18.61
N ALA A 476 23.13 -24.36 -17.84
CA ALA A 476 22.70 -23.20 -17.05
C ALA A 476 23.77 -22.62 -16.12
N PHE A 477 24.57 -23.49 -15.50
CA PHE A 477 25.68 -23.13 -14.63
C PHE A 477 27.00 -23.79 -15.06
N SER A 478 27.15 -24.19 -16.33
CA SER A 478 28.39 -24.81 -16.81
C SER A 478 29.57 -23.84 -16.66
N GLY A 479 30.69 -24.35 -16.12
CA GLY A 479 31.94 -23.61 -15.91
C GLY A 479 31.89 -22.56 -14.81
N ARG A 480 30.85 -22.56 -13.95
CA ARG A 480 30.72 -21.57 -12.86
C ARG A 480 31.57 -21.97 -11.65
N GLU A 481 32.86 -21.70 -11.75
CA GLU A 481 33.85 -22.06 -10.74
C GLU A 481 33.68 -21.31 -9.41
N ASN A 482 32.93 -20.20 -9.34
CA ASN A 482 32.71 -19.52 -8.05
C ASN A 482 31.77 -20.28 -7.11
N ILE A 483 30.92 -21.18 -7.64
CA ILE A 483 29.93 -21.92 -6.86
C ILE A 483 30.64 -22.99 -6.03
N THR A 484 30.52 -22.89 -4.70
CA THR A 484 31.07 -23.88 -3.75
C THR A 484 30.01 -24.73 -3.08
N LYS A 485 28.76 -24.25 -3.04
CA LYS A 485 27.61 -24.95 -2.48
C LYS A 485 26.38 -24.76 -3.36
N ILE A 486 25.65 -25.85 -3.58
CA ILE A 486 24.33 -25.87 -4.20
C ILE A 486 23.31 -26.24 -3.13
N ASP A 487 22.22 -25.49 -3.05
CA ASP A 487 21.15 -25.72 -2.09
C ASP A 487 19.79 -25.77 -2.78
N PHE A 488 19.18 -26.96 -2.78
CA PHE A 488 17.85 -27.22 -3.34
C PHE A 488 16.75 -27.24 -2.28
N THR A 489 17.02 -26.83 -1.03
CA THR A 489 16.06 -26.93 0.09
C THR A 489 14.71 -26.30 -0.23
N ASN A 490 14.71 -25.16 -0.93
CA ASN A 490 13.48 -24.46 -1.33
C ASN A 490 12.90 -24.95 -2.68
N CYS A 491 13.65 -25.71 -3.46
CA CYS A 491 13.33 -26.11 -4.83
C CYS A 491 12.85 -27.58 -4.90
N GLN A 492 11.90 -27.97 -4.04
CA GLN A 492 11.46 -29.36 -3.91
C GLN A 492 10.66 -29.91 -5.11
N ASN A 493 10.18 -29.03 -5.99
CA ASN A 493 9.47 -29.41 -7.22
C ASN A 493 10.40 -29.60 -8.44
N LEU A 494 11.72 -29.59 -8.22
CA LEU A 494 12.69 -29.82 -9.29
C LEU A 494 12.57 -31.26 -9.80
N ILE A 495 12.22 -31.40 -11.07
CA ILE A 495 12.02 -32.66 -11.80
C ILE A 495 13.29 -33.06 -12.56
N GLU A 496 14.01 -32.10 -13.12
CA GLU A 496 15.15 -32.38 -13.99
C GLU A 496 16.32 -31.43 -13.74
N ILE A 497 17.53 -32.00 -13.67
CA ILE A 497 18.80 -31.29 -13.83
C ILE A 497 19.34 -31.62 -15.21
N GLY A 498 19.33 -30.65 -16.12
CA GLY A 498 19.58 -30.86 -17.54
C GLY A 498 21.04 -31.11 -17.93
N GLU A 499 21.22 -31.32 -19.24
CA GLU A 499 22.54 -31.59 -19.84
C GLU A 499 23.57 -30.51 -19.46
N ASN A 500 24.75 -30.92 -18.99
CA ASN A 500 25.85 -30.04 -18.58
C ASN A 500 25.48 -28.96 -17.53
N ALA A 501 24.34 -29.06 -16.83
CA ALA A 501 23.80 -27.98 -16.00
C ALA A 501 24.83 -27.39 -15.02
N PHE A 502 25.71 -28.21 -14.45
CA PHE A 502 26.81 -27.83 -13.56
C PHE A 502 28.15 -28.41 -14.02
N LYS A 503 28.32 -28.68 -15.32
CA LYS A 503 29.57 -29.18 -15.88
C LYS A 503 30.73 -28.24 -15.54
N ASP A 504 31.88 -28.78 -15.16
CA ASP A 504 33.10 -28.04 -14.81
C ASP A 504 32.91 -27.05 -13.63
N CYS A 505 31.90 -27.23 -12.77
CA CYS A 505 31.79 -26.52 -11.50
C CYS A 505 32.73 -27.11 -10.44
N ILE A 506 34.03 -27.00 -10.70
CA ILE A 506 35.08 -27.73 -9.97
C ILE A 506 35.14 -27.40 -8.48
N ARG A 507 34.61 -26.25 -8.03
CA ARG A 507 34.69 -25.79 -6.63
C ARG A 507 33.49 -26.20 -5.77
N ILE A 508 32.48 -26.88 -6.31
CA ILE A 508 31.38 -27.43 -5.51
C ILE A 508 31.97 -28.47 -4.55
N THR A 509 31.74 -28.29 -3.26
CA THR A 509 32.35 -29.12 -2.20
C THR A 509 31.29 -29.72 -1.29
N GLY A 510 31.67 -30.77 -0.56
CA GLY A 510 30.83 -31.38 0.45
C GLY A 510 29.76 -32.32 -0.13
N VAL A 511 28.63 -32.41 0.58
CA VAL A 511 27.51 -33.30 0.25
C VAL A 511 26.52 -32.58 -0.66
N LEU A 512 26.27 -33.13 -1.84
CA LEU A 512 25.21 -32.67 -2.75
C LEU A 512 23.88 -33.31 -2.34
N ILE A 513 22.97 -32.52 -1.77
CA ILE A 513 21.63 -32.98 -1.37
C ILE A 513 20.66 -32.75 -2.52
N LEU A 514 20.04 -33.82 -3.02
CA LEU A 514 19.13 -33.76 -4.15
C LEU A 514 17.64 -33.73 -3.72
N PRO A 515 16.76 -33.01 -4.46
CA PRO A 515 15.38 -32.79 -4.06
C PRO A 515 14.47 -34.01 -4.29
N GLN A 516 13.34 -34.04 -3.58
CA GLN A 516 12.47 -35.23 -3.52
C GLN A 516 11.84 -35.62 -4.86
N GLN A 517 11.41 -34.63 -5.65
CA GLN A 517 10.67 -34.83 -6.90
C GLN A 517 11.59 -35.03 -8.12
N LEU A 518 12.91 -35.07 -7.93
CA LEU A 518 13.86 -35.23 -9.04
C LEU A 518 13.67 -36.58 -9.73
N GLU A 519 13.45 -36.56 -11.04
CA GLU A 519 13.23 -37.73 -11.91
C GLU A 519 14.48 -38.05 -12.74
N THR A 520 15.16 -37.01 -13.23
CA THR A 520 16.30 -37.16 -14.16
C THR A 520 17.50 -36.29 -13.79
N ILE A 521 18.69 -36.89 -13.84
CA ILE A 521 19.97 -36.18 -13.86
C ILE A 521 20.58 -36.37 -15.24
N GLY A 522 20.60 -35.30 -16.03
CA GLY A 522 20.91 -35.29 -17.45
C GLY A 522 22.38 -35.55 -17.78
N GLU A 523 22.65 -35.76 -19.07
CA GLU A 523 23.99 -36.03 -19.58
C GLU A 523 24.99 -34.98 -19.07
N LYS A 524 26.10 -35.43 -18.47
CA LYS A 524 27.18 -34.59 -17.94
C LYS A 524 26.73 -33.50 -16.95
N ALA A 525 25.55 -33.63 -16.32
CA ALA A 525 25.00 -32.61 -15.43
C ALA A 525 25.98 -32.11 -14.35
N PHE A 526 26.82 -32.99 -13.79
CA PHE A 526 27.88 -32.68 -12.82
C PHE A 526 29.25 -33.18 -13.31
N TYR A 527 29.46 -33.24 -14.61
CA TYR A 527 30.75 -33.65 -15.19
C TYR A 527 31.88 -32.78 -14.66
N ASN A 528 32.95 -33.42 -14.20
CA ASN A 528 34.16 -32.76 -13.67
C ASN A 528 33.90 -31.88 -12.43
N CYS A 529 32.85 -32.15 -11.64
CA CYS A 529 32.67 -31.56 -10.31
C CYS A 529 33.56 -32.26 -9.27
N GLN A 530 34.87 -32.01 -9.36
CA GLN A 530 35.92 -32.78 -8.68
C GLN A 530 35.86 -32.77 -7.16
N ASN A 531 35.27 -31.72 -6.55
CA ASN A 531 35.33 -31.51 -5.12
C ASN A 531 34.11 -32.00 -4.32
N ILE A 532 33.08 -32.53 -4.99
CA ILE A 532 31.93 -33.17 -4.33
C ILE A 532 32.44 -34.40 -3.58
N THR A 533 32.20 -34.46 -2.27
CA THR A 533 32.64 -35.58 -1.42
C THR A 533 31.58 -36.65 -1.30
N ASN A 534 30.30 -36.29 -1.38
CA ASN A 534 29.19 -37.23 -1.35
C ASN A 534 27.97 -36.72 -2.13
N ILE A 535 27.05 -37.63 -2.45
CA ILE A 535 25.73 -37.30 -2.97
C ILE A 535 24.70 -37.94 -2.05
N ASP A 536 23.72 -37.16 -1.61
CA ASP A 536 22.62 -37.65 -0.80
C ASP A 536 21.37 -37.86 -1.65
N PHE A 537 21.07 -39.13 -1.93
CA PHE A 537 19.86 -39.58 -2.63
C PHE A 537 18.73 -39.99 -1.69
N THR A 538 18.87 -39.83 -0.36
CA THR A 538 17.87 -40.34 0.62
C THR A 538 16.49 -39.74 0.43
N SER A 539 16.43 -38.49 -0.03
CA SER A 539 15.17 -37.78 -0.32
C SER A 539 14.63 -38.08 -1.72
N CYS A 540 15.45 -38.58 -2.65
CA CYS A 540 15.05 -38.83 -4.03
C CYS A 540 14.08 -40.01 -4.14
N GLN A 541 12.78 -39.73 -4.17
CA GLN A 541 11.74 -40.76 -4.25
C GLN A 541 11.34 -41.09 -5.68
N LYS A 542 11.61 -40.19 -6.64
CA LYS A 542 11.18 -40.33 -8.03
C LYS A 542 12.31 -40.49 -9.04
N LEU A 543 13.57 -40.44 -8.62
CA LEU A 543 14.70 -40.49 -9.55
C LEU A 543 14.75 -41.84 -10.28
N THR A 544 14.53 -41.81 -11.59
CA THR A 544 14.53 -42.99 -12.47
C THR A 544 15.78 -43.08 -13.32
N ASP A 545 16.39 -41.94 -13.67
CA ASP A 545 17.45 -41.89 -14.67
C ASP A 545 18.65 -41.04 -14.22
N ILE A 546 19.84 -41.62 -14.28
CA ILE A 546 21.12 -40.92 -14.21
C ILE A 546 21.81 -41.13 -15.55
N GLU A 547 21.92 -40.09 -16.36
CA GLU A 547 22.31 -40.20 -17.76
C GLU A 547 23.84 -40.29 -17.97
N MET A 548 24.25 -40.27 -19.25
CA MET A 548 25.63 -40.44 -19.67
C MET A 548 26.56 -39.43 -18.97
N SER A 549 27.63 -39.93 -18.36
CA SER A 549 28.67 -39.13 -17.72
C SER A 549 28.19 -38.13 -16.65
N ALA A 550 26.98 -38.30 -16.10
CA ALA A 550 26.37 -37.33 -15.18
C ALA A 550 27.28 -36.91 -14.01
N PHE A 551 28.06 -37.83 -13.44
CA PHE A 551 29.03 -37.61 -12.37
C PHE A 551 30.44 -38.07 -12.75
N SER A 552 30.77 -38.11 -14.05
CA SER A 552 32.13 -38.45 -14.48
C SER A 552 33.12 -37.43 -13.93
N ASP A 553 34.29 -37.89 -13.50
CA ASP A 553 35.38 -37.05 -12.97
C ASP A 553 35.05 -36.33 -11.65
N CYS A 554 34.01 -36.77 -10.94
CA CYS A 554 33.78 -36.42 -9.53
C CYS A 554 34.71 -37.22 -8.59
N ILE A 555 36.01 -36.92 -8.67
CA ILE A 555 37.09 -37.74 -8.09
C ILE A 555 37.09 -37.86 -6.56
N LYS A 556 36.39 -36.98 -5.84
CA LYS A 556 36.31 -37.01 -4.36
C LYS A 556 35.07 -37.74 -3.82
N ILE A 557 34.16 -38.22 -4.66
CA ILE A 557 32.98 -38.96 -4.17
C ILE A 557 33.43 -40.21 -3.42
N GLY A 558 32.96 -40.35 -2.18
CA GLY A 558 33.30 -41.46 -1.29
C GLY A 558 34.68 -41.37 -0.66
N LYS A 559 35.45 -40.30 -0.94
CA LYS A 559 36.72 -40.05 -0.28
C LYS A 559 36.47 -39.70 1.18
N ASP A 560 37.20 -40.35 2.09
CA ASP A 560 37.11 -40.15 3.53
C ASP A 560 35.72 -40.45 4.13
N ILE A 561 34.86 -41.17 3.39
CA ILE A 561 33.53 -41.62 3.82
C ILE A 561 33.52 -43.15 3.93
N PRO A 562 33.20 -43.72 5.11
CA PRO A 562 33.17 -45.16 5.28
C PRO A 562 31.96 -45.80 4.61
N GLU A 563 30.80 -45.12 4.60
CA GLU A 563 29.54 -45.62 4.05
C GLU A 563 29.53 -45.71 2.51
N SER A 564 28.67 -46.58 1.99
CA SER A 564 28.39 -46.63 0.56
C SER A 564 27.37 -45.58 0.15
N LEU A 565 27.59 -44.92 -0.99
CA LEU A 565 26.60 -44.13 -1.71
C LEU A 565 25.42 -45.02 -2.10
N VAL A 566 24.26 -44.79 -1.50
CA VAL A 566 23.04 -45.56 -1.74
C VAL A 566 22.24 -44.93 -2.86
N LEU A 567 22.12 -45.60 -4.00
CA LEU A 567 21.29 -45.14 -5.11
C LEU A 567 19.79 -45.35 -4.79
N PRO A 568 18.90 -44.47 -5.29
CA PRO A 568 17.49 -44.48 -4.89
C PRO A 568 16.75 -45.71 -5.42
N LYS A 569 15.73 -46.16 -4.67
CA LYS A 569 15.00 -47.42 -4.95
C LYS A 569 14.31 -47.43 -6.32
N GLN A 570 13.88 -46.27 -6.82
CA GLN A 570 13.16 -46.16 -8.09
C GLN A 570 14.07 -46.11 -9.32
N LEU A 571 15.39 -45.94 -9.13
CA LEU A 571 16.34 -45.80 -10.23
C LEU A 571 16.27 -47.01 -11.17
N LYS A 572 16.10 -46.74 -12.47
CA LYS A 572 15.98 -47.72 -13.55
C LYS A 572 17.21 -47.77 -14.43
N THR A 573 17.81 -46.62 -14.72
CA THR A 573 18.94 -46.54 -15.65
C THR A 573 20.13 -45.83 -15.03
N ILE A 574 21.32 -46.33 -15.35
CA ILE A 574 22.59 -45.65 -15.11
C ILE A 574 23.31 -45.59 -16.45
N GLY A 575 23.56 -44.38 -16.94
CA GLY A 575 24.11 -44.14 -18.26
C GLY A 575 25.56 -44.56 -18.42
N LYS A 576 26.01 -44.58 -19.67
CA LYS A 576 27.41 -44.81 -20.04
C LYS A 576 28.31 -43.83 -19.27
N PHE A 577 29.42 -44.29 -18.69
CA PHE A 577 30.36 -43.44 -17.93
C PHE A 577 29.78 -42.65 -16.73
N ALA A 578 28.55 -42.89 -16.28
CA ALA A 578 27.85 -42.03 -15.30
C ALA A 578 28.68 -41.70 -14.04
N PHE A 579 29.45 -42.65 -13.50
CA PHE A 579 30.36 -42.51 -12.36
C PHE A 579 31.81 -42.90 -12.73
N SER A 580 32.20 -42.67 -13.99
CA SER A 580 33.58 -42.87 -14.43
C SER A 580 34.51 -41.96 -13.63
N HIS A 581 35.71 -42.44 -13.27
CA HIS A 581 36.70 -41.68 -12.47
C HIS A 581 36.27 -41.31 -11.03
N CYS A 582 35.14 -41.83 -10.52
CA CYS A 582 34.76 -41.76 -9.11
C CYS A 582 35.52 -42.79 -8.25
N VAL A 583 36.85 -42.68 -8.19
CA VAL A 583 37.74 -43.78 -7.75
C VAL A 583 37.58 -44.24 -6.30
N TRP A 584 37.07 -43.38 -5.41
CA TRP A 584 36.82 -43.70 -4.00
C TRP A 584 35.41 -44.21 -3.73
N ALA A 585 34.51 -44.11 -4.72
CA ALA A 585 33.11 -44.38 -4.52
C ALA A 585 32.84 -45.87 -4.24
N LYS A 586 32.17 -46.11 -3.11
CA LYS A 586 31.49 -47.37 -2.81
C LYS A 586 30.01 -47.18 -3.14
N ILE A 587 29.48 -47.86 -4.15
CA ILE A 587 28.11 -47.59 -4.64
C ILE A 587 27.21 -48.79 -4.33
N ARG A 588 26.03 -48.56 -3.75
CA ARG A 588 25.01 -49.59 -3.50
C ARG A 588 23.88 -49.44 -4.50
N LEU A 589 23.72 -50.42 -5.39
CA LEU A 589 22.69 -50.42 -6.44
C LEU A 589 21.33 -50.86 -5.88
N PRO A 590 20.20 -50.33 -6.40
CA PRO A 590 18.87 -50.80 -6.03
C PRO A 590 18.53 -52.11 -6.75
N ALA A 591 17.63 -52.89 -6.15
CA ALA A 591 17.15 -54.15 -6.73
C ALA A 591 16.41 -53.98 -8.06
N GLY A 592 15.77 -52.81 -8.29
CA GLY A 592 14.92 -52.55 -9.44
C GLY A 592 15.63 -51.95 -10.66
N ILE A 593 16.97 -51.94 -10.69
CA ILE A 593 17.75 -51.40 -11.81
C ILE A 593 17.53 -52.27 -13.07
N LYS A 594 17.31 -51.60 -14.21
CA LYS A 594 17.02 -52.24 -15.50
C LYS A 594 18.19 -52.15 -16.47
N GLU A 595 18.98 -51.08 -16.39
CA GLU A 595 20.09 -50.84 -17.30
C GLU A 595 21.29 -50.21 -16.60
N ILE A 596 22.49 -50.73 -16.93
CA ILE A 596 23.78 -50.17 -16.55
C ILE A 596 24.59 -50.02 -17.83
N GLY A 597 24.86 -48.77 -18.20
CA GLY A 597 25.58 -48.40 -19.41
C GLY A 597 27.05 -48.81 -19.37
N SER A 598 27.66 -48.88 -20.56
CA SER A 598 29.07 -49.24 -20.69
C SER A 598 29.97 -48.32 -19.85
N MET A 599 30.88 -48.92 -19.06
CA MET A 599 31.84 -48.22 -18.22
C MET A 599 31.19 -47.24 -17.21
N ALA A 600 29.92 -47.48 -16.83
CA ALA A 600 29.18 -46.64 -15.88
C ALA A 600 29.94 -46.40 -14.56
N PHE A 601 30.74 -47.36 -14.10
CA PHE A 601 31.53 -47.25 -12.86
C PHE A 601 33.04 -47.17 -13.14
N GLY A 602 33.39 -46.67 -14.33
CA GLY A 602 34.75 -46.58 -14.85
C GLY A 602 35.20 -47.83 -15.61
N TYR A 603 36.43 -47.78 -16.11
CA TYR A 603 37.08 -48.89 -16.79
C TYR A 603 38.48 -49.08 -16.24
N ARG A 604 39.03 -50.30 -16.40
CA ARG A 604 40.37 -50.60 -15.90
C ARG A 604 41.43 -50.04 -16.86
N SER A 605 41.95 -48.85 -16.56
CA SER A 605 43.17 -48.30 -17.17
C SER A 605 44.40 -48.53 -16.26
N LYS A 606 45.59 -48.18 -16.75
CA LYS A 606 46.83 -48.15 -15.93
C LYS A 606 46.68 -47.26 -14.68
N ASP A 607 45.81 -46.25 -14.75
CA ASP A 607 45.59 -45.24 -13.69
C ASP A 607 44.40 -45.55 -12.75
N LYS A 608 43.81 -46.76 -12.82
CA LYS A 608 42.71 -47.23 -11.94
C LYS A 608 41.52 -46.26 -11.81
N SER A 609 40.90 -45.87 -12.93
CA SER A 609 39.71 -44.98 -12.97
C SER A 609 38.36 -45.63 -12.60
N LEU A 610 38.37 -46.76 -11.89
CA LEU A 610 37.18 -47.51 -11.47
C LEU A 610 36.68 -47.07 -10.09
N CYS A 611 35.36 -47.06 -9.89
CA CYS A 611 34.77 -47.01 -8.55
C CYS A 611 35.36 -48.11 -7.64
N LEU A 612 35.57 -47.78 -6.36
CA LEU A 612 36.24 -48.64 -5.39
C LEU A 612 35.53 -49.99 -5.23
N LYS A 613 34.21 -49.97 -5.04
CA LYS A 613 33.39 -51.17 -4.88
C LYS A 613 31.94 -50.90 -5.28
N VAL A 614 31.31 -51.83 -6.00
CA VAL A 614 29.87 -51.79 -6.29
C VAL A 614 29.19 -52.91 -5.53
N PHE A 615 28.21 -52.57 -4.71
CA PHE A 615 27.43 -53.48 -3.89
C PHE A 615 26.07 -53.74 -4.53
N ILE A 616 25.74 -55.01 -4.73
CA ILE A 616 24.46 -55.46 -5.28
C ILE A 616 23.67 -56.28 -4.25
N PRO A 617 22.33 -56.30 -4.32
CA PRO A 617 21.53 -57.12 -3.42
C PRO A 617 21.79 -58.61 -3.68
N ARG A 618 21.90 -59.41 -2.61
CA ARG A 618 22.01 -60.87 -2.72
C ARG A 618 20.79 -61.43 -3.47
N GLY A 619 21.02 -62.35 -4.41
CA GLY A 619 19.97 -63.01 -5.18
C GLY A 619 19.58 -62.32 -6.49
N TYR A 620 20.37 -61.34 -6.98
CA TYR A 620 20.09 -60.60 -8.22
C TYR A 620 21.18 -60.84 -9.28
N PRO A 621 21.25 -62.04 -9.91
CA PRO A 621 22.31 -62.39 -10.87
C PRO A 621 22.25 -61.55 -12.16
N ASP A 622 21.10 -60.99 -12.50
CA ASP A 622 20.98 -60.15 -13.69
C ASP A 622 21.71 -58.81 -13.53
N ILE A 623 21.78 -58.27 -12.30
CA ILE A 623 22.59 -57.07 -12.02
C ILE A 623 24.09 -57.37 -12.19
N GLU A 624 24.54 -58.57 -11.79
CA GLU A 624 25.92 -59.01 -12.00
C GLU A 624 26.25 -59.12 -13.50
N LYS A 625 25.34 -59.68 -14.31
CA LYS A 625 25.49 -59.71 -15.77
C LYS A 625 25.52 -58.30 -16.37
N MET A 626 24.68 -57.38 -15.89
CA MET A 626 24.70 -55.98 -16.32
C MET A 626 26.04 -55.32 -16.02
N LEU A 627 26.59 -55.53 -14.82
CA LEU A 627 27.91 -55.03 -14.42
C LEU A 627 29.04 -55.61 -15.28
N ALA A 628 28.98 -56.91 -15.60
CA ALA A 628 29.95 -57.55 -16.49
C ALA A 628 29.90 -56.96 -17.91
N LYS A 629 28.69 -56.76 -18.47
CA LYS A 629 28.51 -56.06 -19.76
C LYS A 629 28.98 -54.61 -19.72
N ALA A 630 28.80 -53.94 -18.59
CA ALA A 630 29.32 -52.61 -18.33
C ALA A 630 30.85 -52.57 -18.12
N SER A 631 31.56 -53.71 -18.26
CA SER A 631 33.01 -53.84 -18.07
C SER A 631 33.49 -53.57 -16.63
N TYR A 632 32.61 -53.74 -15.63
CA TYR A 632 32.99 -53.67 -14.22
C TYR A 632 33.53 -55.02 -13.72
N PRO A 633 34.71 -55.06 -13.07
CA PRO A 633 35.35 -56.32 -12.70
C PRO A 633 34.61 -57.02 -11.54
N THR A 634 34.32 -58.31 -11.71
CA THR A 634 33.62 -59.16 -10.73
C THR A 634 34.29 -59.18 -9.35
N GLY A 635 35.63 -59.14 -9.30
CA GLY A 635 36.40 -59.07 -8.04
C GLY A 635 36.20 -57.79 -7.22
N ARG A 636 35.51 -56.78 -7.76
CA ARG A 636 35.13 -55.55 -7.04
C ARG A 636 33.63 -55.47 -6.74
N ILE A 637 32.89 -56.54 -6.98
CA ILE A 637 31.48 -56.61 -6.61
C ILE A 637 31.37 -57.05 -5.14
N GLY A 638 30.60 -56.31 -4.36
CA GLY A 638 30.17 -56.65 -3.02
C GLY A 638 28.71 -57.06 -2.98
N TYR A 639 28.30 -57.71 -1.90
CA TYR A 639 26.93 -58.15 -1.71
C TYR A 639 26.36 -57.60 -0.41
N TYR A 640 25.08 -57.23 -0.44
CA TYR A 640 24.36 -56.81 0.77
C TYR A 640 23.05 -57.59 0.92
N ALA A 641 22.59 -57.76 2.16
CA ALA A 641 21.27 -58.31 2.42
C ALA A 641 20.21 -57.27 2.02
N PRO A 642 19.29 -57.56 1.08
CA PRO A 642 18.18 -56.66 0.80
C PRO A 642 17.44 -56.39 2.11
N SER A 643 17.10 -55.13 2.39
CA SER A 643 16.29 -54.78 3.57
C SER A 643 15.01 -55.59 3.48
N VAL A 644 14.82 -56.54 4.39
CA VAL A 644 13.61 -57.36 4.48
C VAL A 644 12.49 -56.39 4.79
N ALA A 645 11.59 -56.16 3.82
CA ALA A 645 10.29 -55.63 4.16
C ALA A 645 9.61 -56.75 4.96
N PHE A 646 9.59 -56.63 6.29
CA PHE A 646 8.60 -57.36 7.07
C PHE A 646 7.25 -56.90 6.52
N CYS A 647 6.56 -57.80 5.80
CA CYS A 647 5.14 -57.65 5.56
C CYS A 647 4.47 -57.65 6.94
N ASN A 648 4.05 -56.48 7.40
CA ASN A 648 3.04 -56.33 8.44
C ASN A 648 1.78 -55.78 7.80
#